data_AF-A0A949RC29-F1
#
_entry.id   AF-A0A949RC29-F1
#
_cell.length_a   1.000
_cell.length_b   1.000
_cell.length_c   1.000
_cell.angle_alpha   90.00
_cell.angle_beta   90.00
_cell.angle_gamma   90.00
#
_symmetry.space_group_name_H-M   'P 1'
#
loop_
_entity.id
_entity.type
_entity.pdbx_description
1 polymer ?
#
loop_
_entity_poly.entity_id
_entity_poly.type
_entity_poly.pdbx_seq_one_letter_code
_entity_poly.pdbx_strand_id
1 'polypeptide(L)'
;MMRKLPLMRLGVMLCLGALLAVLIAWNNGGPPVAKAHHTPEELASFAADRGGLGLPVGQNNYFMASGNCEGCHGHDPMQYASVDSNGVDVNVVDDWRSTMMANSAHDPFWRAKVSHEGLVNPALQAVLEDKCTSCHAPMGRHDKFLSGGGHYSIAELEQDPIGLDGVSCVGCHIQSADSLGLLFSGELRFDTLGNPLYGPFGGPNDPIPLFGAPMTSFVGYEPQYGAHINSATLCAGCHTLITETVDLQGNLTGGSFAEQATYHEWLNSRFNDLNGDPNGISCQGCHVPRNDDAVVISALYLFLQRRYPFGMHQFAGANTFMLGLLKDNIAALDLTATETQFDSTIARTMRLLQDQSLLMEATVTDRTADTAYIDVSLLNLAGHKFPSGYPSRRAFLELLVLDADGEDTLFRSGGFDDTYEVVGHDADWEPHYDVITSADQAQIYEHVIGDVNGDRTTVLLRAAQNLKDNRLVPEGFTAGHFAYDTCSVAGVPPTDLDFNRDELGVEGNGGDIVHFHVPMGGYSGLINVVARFWYQTAPARWNQELFSHSSAAIDSFEVMYNNADRKPVLVKEVQLSDFSVGVDGLADLGVRVFPNPVRDGVLRIAGISGRVREVVVYDVEGREVARPRIVPGTLSIPLHGRTGTYLVAIRTEDRSFVERVVLQ
;
A
#
# COMPACT_ATOMS: atom_id res chain seq x y z
N MET A 1 -58.20 -57.74 -59.59
CA MET A 1 -58.00 -56.29 -59.72
C MET A 1 -57.26 -55.79 -58.47
N MET A 2 -55.95 -56.04 -58.38
CA MET A 2 -55.12 -55.69 -57.22
C MET A 2 -54.69 -54.22 -57.32
N ARG A 3 -55.18 -53.40 -56.40
CA ARG A 3 -54.80 -51.99 -56.25
C ARG A 3 -53.36 -51.91 -55.76
N LYS A 4 -52.49 -51.30 -56.58
CA LYS A 4 -51.14 -50.87 -56.19
C LYS A 4 -51.27 -49.85 -55.04
N LEU A 5 -50.74 -50.19 -53.86
CA LEU A 5 -50.43 -49.18 -52.84
C LEU A 5 -49.35 -48.23 -53.39
N PRO A 6 -49.45 -46.91 -53.16
CA PRO A 6 -48.50 -45.96 -53.72
C PRO A 6 -47.16 -46.07 -52.97
N LEU A 7 -46.11 -46.50 -53.68
CA LEU A 7 -44.72 -46.58 -53.19
C LEU A 7 -44.24 -45.28 -52.52
N MET A 8 -44.87 -44.15 -52.84
CA MET A 8 -44.54 -42.84 -52.28
C MET A 8 -44.80 -42.72 -50.77
N ARG A 9 -45.78 -43.44 -50.21
CA ARG A 9 -46.04 -43.42 -48.75
C ARG A 9 -45.05 -44.26 -47.95
N LEU A 10 -44.47 -45.31 -48.56
CA LEU A 10 -43.47 -46.16 -47.91
C LEU A 10 -42.11 -45.45 -47.83
N GLY A 11 -41.73 -44.71 -48.87
CA GLY A 11 -40.50 -43.90 -48.88
C GLY A 11 -40.51 -42.77 -47.85
N VAL A 12 -41.64 -42.09 -47.66
CA VAL A 12 -41.76 -41.00 -46.68
C VAL A 12 -41.68 -41.53 -45.24
N MET A 13 -42.30 -42.68 -44.94
CA MET A 13 -42.17 -43.30 -43.61
C MET A 13 -40.77 -43.82 -43.32
N LEU A 14 -40.05 -44.35 -44.32
CA LEU A 14 -38.66 -44.77 -44.18
C LEU A 14 -37.72 -43.59 -43.93
N CYS A 15 -37.93 -42.45 -44.61
CA CYS A 15 -37.15 -41.24 -44.36
C CYS A 15 -37.44 -40.63 -42.99
N LEU A 16 -38.71 -40.60 -42.55
CA LEU A 16 -39.06 -40.12 -41.20
C LEU A 16 -38.54 -41.04 -40.10
N GLY A 17 -38.58 -42.36 -40.29
CA GLY A 17 -38.00 -43.33 -39.37
C GLY A 17 -36.47 -43.22 -39.27
N ALA A 18 -35.79 -43.01 -40.40
CA ALA A 18 -34.35 -42.78 -40.43
C ALA A 18 -33.95 -41.46 -39.77
N LEU A 19 -34.71 -40.38 -40.01
CA LEU A 19 -34.46 -39.08 -39.38
C LEU A 19 -34.68 -39.13 -37.86
N LEU A 20 -35.72 -39.84 -37.41
CA LEU A 20 -35.99 -40.04 -35.97
C LEU A 20 -34.90 -40.91 -35.31
N ALA A 21 -34.40 -41.94 -36.00
CA ALA A 21 -33.30 -42.76 -35.50
C ALA A 21 -31.98 -41.97 -35.38
N VAL A 22 -31.70 -41.07 -36.33
CA VAL A 22 -30.53 -40.17 -36.27
C VAL A 22 -30.67 -39.16 -35.11
N LEU A 23 -31.87 -38.60 -34.90
CA LEU A 23 -32.12 -37.66 -33.79
C LEU A 23 -32.06 -38.33 -32.41
N ILE A 24 -32.52 -39.58 -32.29
CA ILE A 24 -32.39 -40.38 -31.06
C ILE A 24 -30.94 -40.78 -30.81
N ALA A 25 -30.18 -41.11 -31.87
CA ALA A 25 -28.75 -41.38 -31.77
C ALA A 25 -27.94 -40.12 -31.37
N TRP A 26 -28.37 -38.93 -31.79
CA TRP A 26 -27.75 -37.66 -31.41
C TRP A 26 -28.05 -37.28 -29.95
N ASN A 27 -29.25 -37.60 -29.43
CA ASN A 27 -29.65 -37.23 -28.07
C ASN A 27 -29.11 -38.19 -26.99
N ASN A 28 -28.69 -39.40 -27.35
CA ASN A 28 -28.12 -40.39 -26.42
C ASN A 28 -26.59 -40.32 -26.27
N GLY A 29 -25.91 -39.53 -27.10
CA GLY A 29 -24.50 -39.22 -26.96
C GLY A 29 -24.33 -37.75 -26.65
N GLY A 30 -24.54 -37.37 -25.38
CA GLY A 30 -24.31 -36.00 -24.89
C GLY A 30 -22.99 -35.38 -25.42
N PRO A 31 -22.81 -34.05 -25.31
CA PRO A 31 -21.68 -33.35 -25.91
C PRO A 31 -20.39 -34.14 -25.67
N PRO A 32 -19.54 -34.36 -26.69
CA PRO A 32 -18.39 -35.23 -26.57
C PRO A 32 -17.58 -34.75 -25.36
N VAL A 33 -17.63 -35.53 -24.28
CA VAL A 33 -16.82 -35.27 -23.10
C VAL A 33 -15.39 -35.44 -23.59
N ALA A 34 -14.63 -34.34 -23.60
CA ALA A 34 -13.22 -34.38 -23.93
C ALA A 34 -12.61 -35.52 -23.09
N LYS A 35 -12.04 -36.53 -23.75
CA LYS A 35 -11.27 -37.53 -23.03
C LYS A 35 -10.10 -36.78 -22.41
N ALA A 36 -10.08 -36.69 -21.08
CA ALA A 36 -8.93 -36.16 -20.38
C ALA A 36 -7.70 -36.93 -20.88
N HIS A 37 -6.75 -36.21 -21.46
CA HIS A 37 -5.53 -36.79 -22.06
C HIS A 37 -4.56 -37.32 -20.99
N HIS A 38 -4.83 -37.01 -19.72
CA HIS A 38 -4.07 -37.42 -18.55
C HIS A 38 -5.01 -38.01 -17.52
N THR A 39 -4.54 -39.06 -16.85
CA THR A 39 -5.18 -39.62 -15.65
C THR A 39 -5.07 -38.63 -14.48
N PRO A 40 -5.97 -38.69 -13.49
CA PRO A 40 -5.84 -37.93 -12.25
C PRO A 40 -4.48 -38.11 -11.57
N GLU A 41 -3.90 -39.31 -11.64
CA GLU A 41 -2.56 -39.60 -11.11
C GLU A 41 -1.44 -38.90 -11.90
N GLU A 42 -1.55 -38.81 -13.23
CA GLU A 42 -0.59 -38.07 -14.06
C GLU A 42 -0.68 -36.56 -13.80
N LEU A 43 -1.90 -36.01 -13.71
CA LEU A 43 -2.13 -34.61 -13.33
C LEU A 43 -1.58 -34.32 -11.92
N ALA A 44 -1.78 -35.23 -10.97
CA ALA A 44 -1.21 -35.11 -9.63
C ALA A 44 0.33 -35.19 -9.65
N SER A 45 0.93 -35.99 -10.52
CA SER A 45 2.40 -36.04 -10.68
C SER A 45 2.96 -34.75 -11.30
N PHE A 46 2.27 -34.17 -12.29
CA PHE A 46 2.65 -32.89 -12.89
C PHE A 46 2.49 -31.72 -11.91
N ALA A 47 1.53 -31.81 -10.98
CA ALA A 47 1.39 -30.86 -9.88
C ALA A 47 2.47 -31.07 -8.81
N ALA A 48 2.85 -32.32 -8.51
CA ALA A 48 3.87 -32.66 -7.51
C ALA A 48 5.27 -32.16 -7.88
N ASP A 49 5.62 -32.14 -9.16
CA ASP A 49 6.91 -31.59 -9.65
C ASP A 49 7.02 -30.05 -9.54
N ARG A 50 5.92 -29.35 -9.21
CA ARG A 50 5.84 -27.86 -9.18
C ARG A 50 5.86 -27.25 -7.78
N GLY A 51 5.71 -28.05 -6.73
CA GLY A 51 5.66 -27.61 -5.33
C GLY A 51 4.34 -26.90 -4.95
N GLY A 52 3.74 -27.25 -3.82
CA GLY A 52 2.46 -26.69 -3.34
C GLY A 52 1.21 -27.43 -3.85
N LEU A 53 0.02 -26.97 -3.43
CA LEU A 53 -1.26 -27.42 -4.01
C LEU A 53 -1.34 -26.95 -5.47
N GLY A 54 -2.10 -27.63 -6.34
CA GLY A 54 -2.33 -27.14 -7.71
C GLY A 54 -3.23 -25.90 -7.74
N LEU A 55 -3.06 -25.01 -8.72
CA LEU A 55 -4.02 -23.93 -8.95
C LEU A 55 -5.40 -24.48 -9.34
N PRO A 56 -6.51 -23.79 -8.99
CA PRO A 56 -7.84 -24.20 -9.42
C PRO A 56 -7.92 -24.29 -10.95
N VAL A 57 -8.56 -25.35 -11.43
CA VAL A 57 -8.81 -25.57 -12.86
C VAL A 57 -10.30 -25.63 -13.13
N GLY A 58 -10.70 -25.23 -14.33
CA GLY A 58 -12.09 -25.24 -14.76
C GLY A 58 -12.60 -23.85 -15.13
N GLN A 59 -13.91 -23.78 -15.38
CA GLN A 59 -14.59 -22.56 -15.79
C GLN A 59 -16.04 -22.58 -15.30
N ASN A 60 -16.58 -21.40 -15.02
CA ASN A 60 -18.02 -21.19 -14.89
C ASN A 60 -18.59 -20.68 -16.24
N ASN A 61 -19.69 -19.94 -16.26
CA ASN A 61 -20.29 -19.53 -17.53
C ASN A 61 -19.45 -18.48 -18.29
N TYR A 62 -18.70 -17.65 -17.56
CA TYR A 62 -17.99 -16.49 -18.12
C TYR A 62 -16.51 -16.42 -17.79
N PHE A 63 -16.07 -17.10 -16.74
CA PHE A 63 -14.72 -17.00 -16.18
C PHE A 63 -14.03 -18.36 -16.09
N MET A 64 -12.72 -18.34 -16.26
CA MET A 64 -11.83 -19.49 -16.14
C MET A 64 -10.84 -19.26 -15.02
N ALA A 65 -10.50 -20.32 -14.28
CA ALA A 65 -9.53 -20.25 -13.19
C ALA A 65 -8.08 -20.23 -13.69
N SER A 66 -7.19 -19.72 -12.85
CA SER A 66 -5.77 -19.47 -13.10
C SER A 66 -4.98 -20.72 -13.48
N GLY A 67 -5.36 -21.92 -13.00
CA GLY A 67 -4.66 -23.17 -13.30
C GLY A 67 -4.71 -23.54 -14.79
N ASN A 68 -5.70 -23.04 -15.53
CA ASN A 68 -5.74 -23.20 -16.99
C ASN A 68 -4.72 -22.30 -17.72
N CYS A 69 -4.24 -21.24 -17.08
CA CYS A 69 -3.24 -20.32 -17.62
C CYS A 69 -1.80 -20.76 -17.30
N GLU A 70 -1.62 -21.51 -16.20
CA GLU A 70 -0.31 -21.89 -15.65
C GLU A 70 0.59 -22.60 -16.65
N GLY A 71 0.05 -23.52 -17.46
CA GLY A 71 0.87 -24.30 -18.40
C GLY A 71 1.62 -23.48 -19.45
N CYS A 72 1.13 -22.27 -19.78
CA CYS A 72 1.74 -21.38 -20.74
C CYS A 72 2.41 -20.17 -20.09
N HIS A 73 1.87 -19.67 -18.97
CA HIS A 73 2.29 -18.41 -18.35
C HIS A 73 2.99 -18.58 -17.00
N GLY A 74 3.14 -19.82 -16.52
CA GLY A 74 3.92 -20.17 -15.33
C GLY A 74 5.37 -20.52 -15.63
N HIS A 75 6.03 -21.19 -14.67
CA HIS A 75 7.42 -21.62 -14.79
C HIS A 75 7.65 -22.48 -16.05
N ASP A 76 8.62 -22.07 -16.89
CA ASP A 76 9.06 -22.85 -18.06
C ASP A 76 10.30 -23.69 -17.71
N PRO A 77 10.20 -25.03 -17.66
CA PRO A 77 11.35 -25.90 -17.39
C PRO A 77 12.46 -25.80 -18.45
N MET A 78 12.14 -25.32 -19.66
CA MET A 78 13.14 -25.06 -20.71
C MET A 78 13.86 -23.72 -20.54
N GLN A 79 13.42 -22.87 -19.60
CA GLN A 79 13.97 -21.54 -19.32
C GLN A 79 14.03 -20.66 -20.59
N TYR A 80 13.00 -20.78 -21.44
CA TYR A 80 12.89 -20.02 -22.68
C TYR A 80 11.83 -18.92 -22.58
N ALA A 81 10.66 -19.25 -22.02
CA ALA A 81 9.57 -18.31 -21.76
C ALA A 81 9.60 -17.79 -20.32
N SER A 82 9.10 -16.58 -20.11
CA SER A 82 9.04 -15.93 -18.81
C SER A 82 10.42 -15.79 -18.13
N VAL A 83 11.49 -15.66 -18.92
CA VAL A 83 12.84 -15.47 -18.41
C VAL A 83 13.41 -14.14 -18.91
N ASP A 84 14.00 -13.36 -18.01
CA ASP A 84 14.64 -12.09 -18.33
C ASP A 84 16.03 -12.25 -18.99
N SER A 85 16.74 -11.14 -19.24
CA SER A 85 18.05 -11.21 -19.89
C SER A 85 19.16 -11.85 -19.03
N ASN A 86 18.95 -11.94 -17.71
CA ASN A 86 19.87 -12.53 -16.74
C ASN A 86 19.57 -13.99 -16.44
N GLY A 87 18.52 -14.57 -17.04
CA GLY A 87 18.11 -15.94 -16.76
C GLY A 87 17.21 -16.07 -15.53
N VAL A 88 16.64 -14.97 -15.03
CA VAL A 88 15.71 -14.98 -13.90
C VAL A 88 14.31 -15.27 -14.41
N ASP A 89 13.62 -16.20 -13.74
CA ASP A 89 12.22 -16.48 -13.97
C ASP A 89 11.35 -15.32 -13.46
N VAL A 90 10.56 -14.75 -14.36
CA VAL A 90 9.64 -13.63 -14.16
C VAL A 90 8.21 -14.01 -14.55
N ASN A 91 7.86 -15.30 -14.46
CA ASN A 91 6.53 -15.76 -14.83
C ASN A 91 5.43 -15.11 -13.97
N VAL A 92 4.31 -14.75 -14.64
CA VAL A 92 3.24 -13.97 -14.01
C VAL A 92 2.47 -14.76 -12.97
N VAL A 93 2.46 -16.09 -13.08
CA VAL A 93 1.69 -16.96 -12.20
C VAL A 93 2.32 -17.01 -10.82
N ASP A 94 3.63 -17.25 -10.74
CA ASP A 94 4.35 -17.28 -9.47
C ASP A 94 4.38 -15.90 -8.80
N ASP A 95 4.46 -14.83 -9.59
CA ASP A 95 4.37 -13.46 -9.08
C ASP A 95 2.99 -13.16 -8.48
N TRP A 96 1.90 -13.58 -9.14
CA TRP A 96 0.53 -13.32 -8.71
C TRP A 96 0.09 -14.21 -7.53
N ARG A 97 0.43 -15.49 -7.56
CA ARG A 97 -0.16 -16.54 -6.70
C ARG A 97 0.01 -16.33 -5.20
N SER A 98 1.09 -15.66 -4.78
CA SER A 98 1.34 -15.33 -3.36
C SER A 98 0.91 -13.91 -2.97
N THR A 99 0.22 -13.19 -3.85
CA THR A 99 -0.28 -11.84 -3.55
C THR A 99 -1.60 -11.88 -2.77
N MET A 100 -1.96 -10.76 -2.16
CA MET A 100 -3.28 -10.62 -1.54
C MET A 100 -4.42 -10.69 -2.57
N MET A 101 -4.19 -10.45 -3.87
CA MET A 101 -5.20 -10.60 -4.91
C MET A 101 -5.54 -12.07 -5.16
N ALA A 102 -4.53 -12.93 -5.29
CA ALA A 102 -4.72 -14.37 -5.45
C ALA A 102 -5.37 -15.02 -4.21
N ASN A 103 -5.11 -14.44 -3.03
CA ASN A 103 -5.58 -14.97 -1.75
C ASN A 103 -6.76 -14.17 -1.17
N SER A 104 -7.40 -13.29 -1.95
CA SER A 104 -8.44 -12.37 -1.48
C SER A 104 -9.68 -13.08 -0.93
N ALA A 105 -10.03 -14.23 -1.50
CA ALA A 105 -11.12 -15.10 -1.05
C ALA A 105 -10.72 -16.02 0.11
N HIS A 106 -9.41 -16.23 0.33
CA HIS A 106 -8.87 -17.06 1.41
C HIS A 106 -8.44 -16.25 2.65
N ASP A 107 -8.36 -14.92 2.53
CA ASP A 107 -7.96 -14.01 3.62
C ASP A 107 -8.83 -14.23 4.88
N PRO A 108 -8.26 -14.76 5.97
CA PRO A 108 -9.02 -15.05 7.19
C PRO A 108 -9.48 -13.78 7.91
N PHE A 109 -8.76 -12.66 7.77
CA PHE A 109 -9.20 -11.39 8.35
C PHE A 109 -10.45 -10.88 7.63
N TRP A 110 -10.45 -10.93 6.30
CA TRP A 110 -11.62 -10.59 5.50
C TRP A 110 -12.81 -11.50 5.83
N ARG A 111 -12.63 -12.82 5.85
CA ARG A 111 -13.71 -13.77 6.20
C ARG A 111 -14.30 -13.51 7.58
N ALA A 112 -13.44 -13.28 8.58
CA ALA A 112 -13.87 -12.93 9.93
C ALA A 112 -14.66 -11.63 9.93
N LYS A 113 -14.20 -10.61 9.19
CA LYS A 113 -14.88 -9.32 9.11
C LYS A 113 -16.25 -9.40 8.42
N VAL A 114 -16.37 -10.12 7.30
CA VAL A 114 -17.66 -10.34 6.63
C VAL A 114 -18.62 -11.05 7.58
N SER A 115 -18.15 -12.08 8.30
CA SER A 115 -18.96 -12.77 9.29
C SER A 115 -19.41 -11.84 10.41
N HIS A 116 -18.54 -10.95 10.90
CA HIS A 116 -18.88 -9.97 11.94
C HIS A 116 -19.91 -8.97 11.46
N GLU A 117 -19.77 -8.40 10.25
CA GLU A 117 -20.78 -7.50 9.67
C GLU A 117 -22.15 -8.19 9.57
N GLY A 118 -22.18 -9.46 9.16
CA GLY A 118 -23.40 -10.26 9.09
C GLY A 118 -24.02 -10.57 10.46
N LEU A 119 -23.20 -10.80 11.50
CA LEU A 119 -23.68 -10.99 12.87
C LEU A 119 -24.26 -9.70 13.46
N VAL A 120 -23.65 -8.55 13.16
CA VAL A 120 -24.10 -7.24 13.62
C VAL A 120 -25.36 -6.79 12.88
N ASN A 121 -25.47 -7.09 11.58
CA ASN A 121 -26.61 -6.73 10.73
C ASN A 121 -27.25 -7.96 10.03
N PRO A 122 -27.89 -8.89 10.77
CA PRO A 122 -28.37 -10.16 10.20
C PRO A 122 -29.39 -10.00 9.06
N ALA A 123 -30.21 -8.95 9.11
CA ALA A 123 -31.19 -8.66 8.06
C ALA A 123 -30.54 -8.27 6.72
N LEU A 124 -29.28 -7.84 6.74
CA LEU A 124 -28.52 -7.38 5.58
C LEU A 124 -27.45 -8.39 5.12
N GLN A 125 -27.34 -9.55 5.79
CA GLN A 125 -26.29 -10.54 5.52
C GLN A 125 -26.15 -10.88 4.03
N ALA A 126 -27.25 -11.13 3.32
CA ALA A 126 -27.19 -11.49 1.90
C ALA A 126 -26.64 -10.37 1.00
N VAL A 127 -26.95 -9.10 1.32
CA VAL A 127 -26.45 -7.94 0.57
C VAL A 127 -24.97 -7.69 0.90
N LEU A 128 -24.61 -7.85 2.18
CA LEU A 128 -23.23 -7.74 2.68
C LEU A 128 -22.30 -8.73 1.99
N GLU A 129 -22.65 -10.02 2.03
CA GLU A 129 -21.83 -11.07 1.44
C GLU A 129 -21.67 -10.86 -0.08
N ASP A 130 -22.74 -10.49 -0.79
CA ASP A 130 -22.67 -10.17 -2.22
C ASP A 130 -21.77 -8.96 -2.49
N LYS A 131 -21.87 -7.93 -1.66
CA LYS A 131 -21.03 -6.72 -1.80
C LYS A 131 -19.57 -7.05 -1.57
N CYS A 132 -19.23 -7.76 -0.50
CA CYS A 132 -17.84 -8.11 -0.17
C CYS A 132 -17.22 -9.02 -1.25
N THR A 133 -17.98 -10.01 -1.73
CA THR A 133 -17.49 -10.94 -2.77
C THR A 133 -17.37 -10.29 -4.14
N SER A 134 -18.03 -9.16 -4.40
CA SER A 134 -17.86 -8.43 -5.67
C SER A 134 -16.42 -7.94 -5.92
N CYS A 135 -15.64 -7.68 -4.86
CA CYS A 135 -14.22 -7.34 -4.96
C CYS A 135 -13.28 -8.50 -4.56
N HIS A 136 -13.67 -9.36 -3.61
CA HIS A 136 -12.79 -10.41 -3.07
C HIS A 136 -12.89 -11.76 -3.80
N ALA A 137 -14.00 -12.03 -4.48
CA ALA A 137 -14.23 -13.23 -5.28
C ALA A 137 -14.97 -12.88 -6.60
N PRO A 138 -14.45 -11.92 -7.39
CA PRO A 138 -15.22 -11.30 -8.48
C PRO A 138 -15.69 -12.31 -9.53
N MET A 139 -14.90 -13.33 -9.86
CA MET A 139 -15.26 -14.29 -10.90
C MET A 139 -16.46 -15.17 -10.53
N GLY A 140 -16.57 -15.57 -9.26
CA GLY A 140 -17.73 -16.33 -8.76
C GLY A 140 -18.97 -15.44 -8.62
N ARG A 141 -18.80 -14.29 -7.96
CA ARG A 141 -19.90 -13.33 -7.74
C ARG A 141 -20.49 -12.83 -9.05
N HIS A 142 -19.66 -12.38 -9.98
CA HIS A 142 -20.14 -11.80 -11.24
C HIS A 142 -20.68 -12.85 -12.20
N ASP A 143 -20.20 -14.10 -12.17
CA ASP A 143 -20.83 -15.20 -12.92
C ASP A 143 -22.29 -15.39 -12.51
N LYS A 144 -22.53 -15.46 -11.18
CA LYS A 144 -23.88 -15.59 -10.64
C LYS A 144 -24.74 -14.38 -11.00
N PHE A 145 -24.21 -13.16 -10.86
CA PHE A 145 -24.92 -11.94 -11.22
C PHE A 145 -25.31 -11.90 -12.70
N LEU A 146 -24.36 -12.15 -13.62
CA LEU A 146 -24.56 -12.11 -15.07
C LEU A 146 -25.52 -13.21 -15.55
N SER A 147 -25.57 -14.34 -14.84
CA SER A 147 -26.51 -15.44 -15.08
C SER A 147 -27.92 -15.19 -14.51
N GLY A 148 -28.15 -14.04 -13.85
CA GLY A 148 -29.43 -13.71 -13.23
C GLY A 148 -29.70 -14.44 -11.91
N GLY A 149 -28.67 -14.93 -11.24
CA GLY A 149 -28.75 -15.73 -10.01
C GLY A 149 -28.94 -14.93 -8.71
N GLY A 150 -28.84 -13.60 -8.74
CA GLY A 150 -28.96 -12.73 -7.55
C GLY A 150 -27.69 -12.71 -6.69
N HIS A 151 -27.86 -12.46 -5.38
CA HIS A 151 -26.76 -12.31 -4.41
C HIS A 151 -25.89 -13.56 -4.30
N TYR A 152 -24.57 -13.39 -4.27
CA TYR A 152 -23.60 -14.46 -4.05
C TYR A 152 -23.17 -14.52 -2.58
N SER A 153 -23.37 -15.68 -1.93
CA SER A 153 -23.12 -15.87 -0.50
C SER A 153 -21.74 -16.45 -0.19
N ILE A 154 -21.26 -16.32 1.04
CA ILE A 154 -20.03 -16.97 1.51
C ILE A 154 -20.15 -18.50 1.45
N ALA A 155 -21.34 -19.05 1.73
CA ALA A 155 -21.59 -20.49 1.61
C ALA A 155 -21.46 -21.00 0.17
N GLU A 156 -21.79 -20.17 -0.83
CA GLU A 156 -21.57 -20.50 -2.24
C GLU A 156 -20.09 -20.37 -2.61
N LEU A 157 -19.42 -19.32 -2.14
CA LEU A 157 -17.97 -19.16 -2.31
C LEU A 157 -17.19 -20.38 -1.83
N GLU A 158 -17.54 -20.95 -0.68
CA GLU A 158 -16.88 -22.14 -0.13
C GLU A 158 -16.98 -23.39 -1.02
N GLN A 159 -17.92 -23.42 -1.97
CA GLN A 159 -18.11 -24.53 -2.90
C GLN A 159 -17.71 -24.19 -4.34
N ASP A 160 -17.22 -22.97 -4.58
CA ASP A 160 -16.92 -22.45 -5.92
C ASP A 160 -15.41 -22.28 -6.10
N PRO A 161 -14.73 -23.22 -6.78
CA PRO A 161 -13.29 -23.11 -7.01
C PRO A 161 -12.90 -21.91 -7.89
N ILE A 162 -13.81 -21.37 -8.70
CA ILE A 162 -13.55 -20.18 -9.51
C ILE A 162 -13.66 -18.91 -8.65
N GLY A 163 -14.58 -18.90 -7.68
CA GLY A 163 -14.67 -17.85 -6.67
C GLY A 163 -13.48 -17.86 -5.71
N LEU A 164 -13.04 -19.04 -5.28
CA LEU A 164 -11.89 -19.21 -4.37
C LEU A 164 -10.54 -18.83 -5.01
N ASP A 165 -10.46 -18.82 -6.34
CA ASP A 165 -9.28 -18.32 -7.08
C ASP A 165 -9.07 -16.79 -6.92
N GLY A 166 -9.95 -16.11 -6.16
CA GLY A 166 -9.78 -14.72 -5.74
C GLY A 166 -9.88 -13.73 -6.90
N VAL A 167 -9.10 -12.65 -6.80
CA VAL A 167 -8.90 -11.69 -7.90
C VAL A 167 -7.88 -12.27 -8.87
N SER A 168 -8.38 -13.06 -9.82
CA SER A 168 -7.59 -13.85 -10.76
C SER A 168 -7.53 -13.26 -12.17
N CYS A 169 -6.76 -13.93 -13.05
CA CYS A 169 -6.37 -13.49 -14.38
C CYS A 169 -7.58 -12.99 -15.20
N VAL A 170 -8.60 -13.83 -15.38
CA VAL A 170 -9.74 -13.50 -16.25
C VAL A 170 -10.56 -12.33 -15.68
N GLY A 171 -10.74 -12.26 -14.36
CA GLY A 171 -11.42 -11.15 -13.70
C GLY A 171 -10.77 -9.78 -13.92
N CYS A 172 -9.48 -9.72 -14.24
CA CYS A 172 -8.83 -8.48 -14.65
C CYS A 172 -8.80 -8.32 -16.18
N HIS A 173 -8.48 -9.40 -16.89
CA HIS A 173 -8.19 -9.36 -18.32
C HIS A 173 -9.41 -9.35 -19.24
N ILE A 174 -10.64 -9.41 -18.73
CA ILE A 174 -11.86 -9.24 -19.54
C ILE A 174 -12.70 -8.04 -19.12
N GLN A 175 -12.19 -7.17 -18.23
CA GLN A 175 -12.91 -5.97 -17.84
C GLN A 175 -13.14 -5.05 -19.04
N SER A 176 -14.37 -4.56 -19.18
CA SER A 176 -14.76 -3.71 -20.30
C SER A 176 -14.19 -2.30 -20.13
N ALA A 177 -13.54 -1.80 -21.18
CA ALA A 177 -12.99 -0.46 -21.22
C ALA A 177 -14.04 0.67 -21.07
N ASP A 178 -15.32 0.39 -21.33
CA ASP A 178 -16.39 1.41 -21.39
C ASP A 178 -16.83 1.97 -20.02
N SER A 179 -16.41 1.33 -18.93
CA SER A 179 -16.89 1.62 -17.57
C SER A 179 -15.78 1.84 -16.54
N LEU A 180 -14.53 1.59 -16.92
CA LEU A 180 -13.37 1.76 -16.04
C LEU A 180 -13.24 3.22 -15.60
N GLY A 181 -13.02 3.43 -14.30
CA GLY A 181 -12.92 4.76 -13.69
C GLY A 181 -14.26 5.52 -13.58
N LEU A 182 -15.38 4.91 -13.98
CA LEU A 182 -16.74 5.47 -13.88
C LEU A 182 -17.61 4.74 -12.86
N LEU A 183 -17.38 3.43 -12.71
CA LEU A 183 -18.06 2.59 -11.74
C LEU A 183 -17.11 2.19 -10.62
N PHE A 184 -17.65 2.03 -9.42
CA PHE A 184 -16.91 1.78 -8.18
C PHE A 184 -17.60 0.69 -7.35
N SER A 185 -17.00 0.35 -6.21
CA SER A 185 -17.62 -0.51 -5.20
C SER A 185 -17.98 -1.90 -5.74
N GLY A 186 -17.12 -2.51 -6.54
CA GLY A 186 -17.32 -3.81 -7.14
C GLY A 186 -18.36 -3.85 -8.26
N GLU A 187 -18.79 -2.70 -8.79
CA GLU A 187 -19.61 -2.62 -10.00
C GLU A 187 -18.75 -2.80 -11.27
N LEU A 188 -18.14 -3.98 -11.39
CA LEU A 188 -17.31 -4.34 -12.54
C LEU A 188 -18.17 -4.75 -13.74
N ARG A 189 -17.75 -4.35 -14.95
CA ARG A 189 -18.30 -4.85 -16.22
C ARG A 189 -17.28 -5.66 -16.97
N PHE A 190 -17.77 -6.68 -17.66
CA PHE A 190 -16.95 -7.66 -18.37
C PHE A 190 -17.42 -7.82 -19.81
N ASP A 191 -16.47 -7.92 -20.73
CA ASP A 191 -16.72 -8.25 -22.12
C ASP A 191 -16.85 -9.77 -22.26
N THR A 192 -18.09 -10.27 -22.19
CA THR A 192 -18.37 -11.71 -22.20
C THR A 192 -18.64 -12.29 -23.59
N LEU A 193 -18.72 -11.45 -24.63
CA LEU A 193 -19.02 -11.88 -25.99
C LEU A 193 -17.73 -12.06 -26.80
N GLY A 194 -17.54 -13.25 -27.38
CA GLY A 194 -16.36 -13.57 -28.18
C GLY A 194 -15.12 -13.93 -27.36
N ASN A 195 -15.25 -14.08 -26.04
CA ASN A 195 -14.21 -14.46 -25.09
C ASN A 195 -12.89 -13.67 -25.30
N PRO A 196 -12.92 -12.32 -25.30
CA PRO A 196 -11.68 -11.56 -25.36
C PRO A 196 -10.83 -11.81 -24.11
N LEU A 197 -9.51 -11.73 -24.25
CA LEU A 197 -8.58 -11.62 -23.14
C LEU A 197 -7.60 -10.49 -23.47
N TYR A 198 -7.73 -9.37 -22.77
CA TYR A 198 -7.01 -8.14 -23.08
C TYR A 198 -5.60 -8.14 -22.50
N GLY A 199 -4.62 -7.77 -23.31
CA GLY A 199 -3.24 -7.52 -22.89
C GLY A 199 -2.68 -6.23 -23.48
N PRO A 200 -1.48 -5.80 -23.04
CA PRO A 200 -0.88 -4.55 -23.50
C PRO A 200 -0.23 -4.66 -24.90
N PHE A 201 -0.16 -5.85 -25.49
CA PHE A 201 0.53 -6.12 -26.76
C PHE A 201 -0.46 -6.32 -27.91
N GLY A 202 0.03 -6.20 -29.15
CA GLY A 202 -0.79 -6.36 -30.37
C GLY A 202 -1.54 -5.11 -30.81
N GLY A 203 -1.25 -3.95 -30.22
CA GLY A 203 -1.88 -2.69 -30.58
C GLY A 203 -1.40 -2.13 -31.94
N PRO A 204 -1.98 -1.01 -32.40
CA PRO A 204 -1.66 -0.43 -33.72
C PRO A 204 -0.19 -0.08 -33.94
N ASN A 205 0.54 0.17 -32.86
CA ASN A 205 1.96 0.55 -32.88
C ASN A 205 2.90 -0.63 -32.54
N ASP A 206 2.35 -1.83 -32.30
CA ASP A 206 3.15 -3.02 -32.00
C ASP A 206 3.59 -3.69 -33.32
N PRO A 207 4.90 -3.77 -33.60
CA PRO A 207 5.39 -4.38 -34.83
C PRO A 207 5.21 -5.91 -34.87
N ILE A 208 4.90 -6.52 -33.72
CA ILE A 208 4.78 -7.96 -33.58
C ILE A 208 3.28 -8.33 -33.42
N PRO A 209 2.65 -9.00 -34.40
CA PRO A 209 1.25 -9.40 -34.27
C PRO A 209 1.07 -10.44 -33.16
N LEU A 210 -0.12 -10.46 -32.53
CA LEU A 210 -0.47 -11.51 -31.57
C LEU A 210 -0.65 -12.84 -32.28
N PHE A 211 -0.08 -13.90 -31.72
CA PHE A 211 -0.32 -15.27 -32.17
C PHE A 211 -1.35 -15.93 -31.26
N GLY A 212 -2.63 -15.74 -31.56
CA GLY A 212 -3.74 -16.16 -30.70
C GLY A 212 -4.17 -17.63 -30.79
N ALA A 213 -3.66 -18.39 -31.77
CA ALA A 213 -4.08 -19.78 -32.00
C ALA A 213 -3.91 -20.71 -30.77
N PRO A 214 -2.83 -20.61 -29.97
CA PRO A 214 -2.71 -21.40 -28.74
C PRO A 214 -3.82 -21.08 -27.74
N MET A 215 -4.04 -19.79 -27.45
CA MET A 215 -5.02 -19.39 -26.46
C MET A 215 -6.45 -19.79 -26.88
N THR A 216 -6.81 -19.56 -28.14
CA THR A 216 -8.13 -19.96 -28.65
C THR A 216 -8.34 -21.47 -28.66
N SER A 217 -7.29 -22.25 -28.94
CA SER A 217 -7.39 -23.71 -29.05
C SER A 217 -7.36 -24.43 -27.70
N PHE A 218 -6.58 -23.92 -26.73
CA PHE A 218 -6.36 -24.59 -25.44
C PHE A 218 -7.25 -24.06 -24.32
N VAL A 219 -7.49 -22.75 -24.28
CA VAL A 219 -8.26 -22.10 -23.20
C VAL A 219 -9.52 -21.36 -23.69
N GLY A 220 -9.77 -21.31 -25.00
CA GLY A 220 -11.01 -20.78 -25.56
C GLY A 220 -11.16 -19.25 -25.51
N TYR A 221 -10.08 -18.53 -25.16
CA TYR A 221 -10.02 -17.07 -25.17
C TYR A 221 -9.26 -16.54 -26.40
N GLU A 222 -9.72 -15.42 -26.95
CA GLU A 222 -9.06 -14.66 -28.02
C GLU A 222 -8.21 -13.54 -27.40
N PRO A 223 -6.87 -13.60 -27.50
CA PRO A 223 -6.03 -12.52 -27.01
C PRO A 223 -6.19 -11.27 -27.86
N GLN A 224 -6.47 -10.15 -27.21
CA GLN A 224 -6.69 -8.86 -27.86
C GLN A 224 -5.86 -7.76 -27.21
N TYR A 225 -5.53 -6.74 -27.98
CA TYR A 225 -4.95 -5.53 -27.42
C TYR A 225 -5.99 -4.74 -26.63
N GLY A 226 -5.68 -4.41 -25.37
CA GLY A 226 -6.47 -3.54 -24.52
C GLY A 226 -5.61 -2.43 -23.93
N ALA A 227 -5.75 -1.20 -24.45
CA ALA A 227 -5.02 -0.04 -23.94
C ALA A 227 -5.29 0.23 -22.45
N HIS A 228 -6.50 -0.10 -21.98
CA HIS A 228 -6.93 0.08 -20.61
C HIS A 228 -6.21 -0.83 -19.60
N ILE A 229 -5.55 -1.91 -20.04
CA ILE A 229 -4.79 -2.83 -19.15
C ILE A 229 -3.67 -2.10 -18.41
N ASN A 230 -3.13 -1.03 -18.99
CA ASN A 230 -2.08 -0.21 -18.38
C ASN A 230 -2.60 1.04 -17.65
N SER A 231 -3.92 1.25 -17.62
CA SER A 231 -4.54 2.46 -17.04
C SER A 231 -5.01 2.22 -15.61
N ALA A 232 -4.78 3.21 -14.73
CA ALA A 232 -5.24 3.19 -13.34
C ALA A 232 -6.75 2.93 -13.19
N THR A 233 -7.55 3.26 -14.21
CA THR A 233 -9.00 3.05 -14.23
C THR A 233 -9.40 1.58 -14.10
N LEU A 234 -8.52 0.63 -14.48
CA LEU A 234 -8.72 -0.81 -14.28
C LEU A 234 -8.85 -1.19 -12.79
N CYS A 235 -8.17 -0.45 -11.91
CA CYS A 235 -8.17 -0.70 -10.47
C CYS A 235 -9.36 -0.04 -9.76
N ALA A 236 -9.95 0.98 -10.38
CA ALA A 236 -10.94 1.87 -9.77
C ALA A 236 -12.18 1.15 -9.22
N GLY A 237 -12.65 0.12 -9.93
CA GLY A 237 -13.86 -0.61 -9.58
C GLY A 237 -13.79 -1.25 -8.19
N CYS A 238 -12.61 -1.72 -7.77
CA CYS A 238 -12.39 -2.31 -6.45
C CYS A 238 -11.74 -1.36 -5.45
N HIS A 239 -10.95 -0.38 -5.92
CA HIS A 239 -10.17 0.54 -5.07
C HIS A 239 -10.85 1.88 -4.77
N THR A 240 -12.17 1.94 -4.95
CA THR A 240 -13.07 2.91 -4.32
C THR A 240 -14.30 2.14 -3.85
N LEU A 241 -14.57 2.12 -2.54
CA LEU A 241 -15.72 1.45 -1.94
C LEU A 241 -16.59 2.47 -1.21
N ILE A 242 -17.79 2.67 -1.75
CA ILE A 242 -18.83 3.53 -1.22
C ILE A 242 -20.03 2.64 -0.91
N THR A 243 -20.47 2.66 0.34
CA THR A 243 -21.56 1.81 0.83
C THR A 243 -22.66 2.67 1.44
N GLU A 244 -23.90 2.18 1.37
CA GLU A 244 -25.00 2.81 2.11
C GLU A 244 -24.79 2.65 3.61
N THR A 245 -25.07 3.71 4.37
CA THR A 245 -24.92 3.72 5.82
C THR A 245 -26.16 3.14 6.50
N VAL A 246 -25.96 2.37 7.58
CA VAL A 246 -27.02 1.84 8.43
C VAL A 246 -26.95 2.43 9.85
N ASP A 247 -28.11 2.58 10.48
CA ASP A 247 -28.19 2.95 11.89
C ASP A 247 -27.86 1.76 12.82
N LEU A 248 -27.86 1.99 14.13
CA LEU A 248 -27.57 0.95 15.13
C LEU A 248 -28.62 -0.18 15.17
N GLN A 249 -29.78 0.00 14.55
CA GLN A 249 -30.85 -1.00 14.42
C GLN A 249 -30.78 -1.74 13.08
N GLY A 250 -29.82 -1.41 12.21
CA GLY A 250 -29.65 -2.01 10.89
C GLY A 250 -30.58 -1.44 9.81
N ASN A 251 -31.19 -0.27 10.03
CA ASN A 251 -32.00 0.40 9.01
C ASN A 251 -31.10 1.31 8.15
N LEU A 252 -31.38 1.34 6.83
CA LEU A 252 -30.73 2.28 5.92
C LEU A 252 -31.05 3.72 6.33
N THR A 253 -30.01 4.56 6.40
CA THR A 253 -30.17 5.99 6.70
C THR A 253 -30.55 6.81 5.47
N GLY A 254 -30.34 6.25 4.27
CA GLY A 254 -30.43 6.95 2.99
C GLY A 254 -29.16 7.75 2.63
N GLY A 255 -28.14 7.72 3.48
CA GLY A 255 -26.80 8.26 3.20
C GLY A 255 -25.83 7.19 2.72
N SER A 256 -24.65 7.63 2.28
CA SER A 256 -23.54 6.76 1.88
C SER A 256 -22.23 7.23 2.50
N PHE A 257 -21.30 6.30 2.68
CA PHE A 257 -19.98 6.55 3.23
C PHE A 257 -18.90 5.92 2.34
N ALA A 258 -17.82 6.66 2.10
CA ALA A 258 -16.64 6.16 1.40
C ALA A 258 -15.75 5.40 2.40
N GLU A 259 -15.95 4.09 2.51
CA GLU A 259 -15.13 3.22 3.37
C GLU A 259 -13.67 3.21 2.93
N GLN A 260 -13.44 3.20 1.61
CA GLN A 260 -12.13 3.18 0.99
C GLN A 260 -12.16 4.06 -0.26
N ALA A 261 -11.15 4.90 -0.46
CA ALA A 261 -11.16 5.87 -1.55
C ALA A 261 -9.82 5.95 -2.29
N THR A 262 -9.00 4.88 -2.31
CA THR A 262 -7.64 4.89 -2.86
C THR A 262 -7.56 5.44 -4.29
N TYR A 263 -8.48 5.05 -5.19
CA TYR A 263 -8.49 5.59 -6.55
C TYR A 263 -8.87 7.08 -6.58
N HIS A 264 -9.78 7.53 -5.72
CA HIS A 264 -10.14 8.95 -5.62
C HIS A 264 -9.06 9.81 -4.94
N GLU A 265 -8.32 9.24 -3.98
CA GLU A 265 -7.10 9.82 -3.43
C GLU A 265 -6.06 10.02 -4.53
N TRP A 266 -5.92 9.03 -5.43
CA TRP A 266 -5.03 9.13 -6.60
C TRP A 266 -5.48 10.12 -7.66
N LEU A 267 -6.78 10.21 -7.94
CA LEU A 267 -7.32 11.25 -8.82
C LEU A 267 -6.95 12.65 -8.33
N ASN A 268 -6.97 12.85 -7.00
CA ASN A 268 -6.55 14.07 -6.32
C ASN A 268 -5.04 14.07 -6.01
N SER A 269 -4.21 13.74 -6.99
CA SER A 269 -2.75 13.77 -6.81
C SER A 269 -2.06 14.20 -8.12
N ARG A 270 -0.80 14.61 -8.01
CA ARG A 270 0.07 14.82 -9.18
C ARG A 270 0.33 13.53 -9.98
N PHE A 271 0.11 12.37 -9.35
CA PHE A 271 0.35 11.07 -9.97
C PHE A 271 -0.79 10.65 -10.90
N ASN A 272 -1.92 11.38 -10.90
CA ASN A 272 -3.01 11.17 -11.84
C ASN A 272 -2.53 11.33 -13.29
N ASP A 273 -2.30 10.23 -13.98
CA ASP A 273 -1.81 10.22 -15.36
C ASP A 273 -2.91 10.46 -16.41
N LEU A 274 -4.19 10.55 -15.99
CA LEU A 274 -5.32 10.81 -16.89
C LEU A 274 -5.45 12.28 -17.29
N ASN A 275 -4.83 13.19 -16.53
CA ASN A 275 -4.88 14.63 -16.78
C ASN A 275 -3.78 15.12 -17.73
N GLY A 276 -2.87 14.23 -18.16
CA GLY A 276 -1.75 14.55 -19.04
C GLY A 276 -0.52 15.16 -18.33
N ASP A 277 -0.42 15.07 -17.00
CA ASP A 277 0.79 15.44 -16.26
C ASP A 277 1.97 14.56 -16.73
N PRO A 278 3.08 15.15 -17.20
CA PRO A 278 4.26 14.38 -17.63
C PRO A 278 4.91 13.56 -16.50
N ASN A 279 4.60 13.86 -15.24
CA ASN A 279 5.05 13.11 -14.06
C ASN A 279 3.96 12.19 -13.49
N GLY A 280 2.81 12.08 -14.15
CA GLY A 280 1.74 11.15 -13.77
C GLY A 280 2.22 9.70 -13.84
N ILE A 281 1.78 8.88 -12.89
CA ILE A 281 2.10 7.46 -12.80
C ILE A 281 0.81 6.69 -12.50
N SER A 282 0.41 5.79 -13.40
CA SER A 282 -0.73 4.89 -13.16
C SER A 282 -0.48 3.94 -11.98
N CYS A 283 -1.55 3.35 -11.44
CA CYS A 283 -1.45 2.30 -10.43
C CYS A 283 -0.49 1.18 -10.88
N GLN A 284 -0.57 0.78 -12.15
CA GLN A 284 0.31 -0.24 -12.75
C GLN A 284 1.76 0.22 -12.84
N GLY A 285 2.00 1.52 -13.02
CA GLY A 285 3.36 2.08 -13.06
C GLY A 285 4.16 1.78 -11.80
N CYS A 286 3.50 1.71 -10.63
CA CYS A 286 4.12 1.34 -9.36
C CYS A 286 3.88 -0.13 -8.96
N HIS A 287 2.63 -0.62 -9.05
CA HIS A 287 2.24 -1.92 -8.49
C HIS A 287 2.38 -3.10 -9.47
N VAL A 288 2.62 -2.83 -10.75
CA VAL A 288 2.94 -3.83 -11.79
C VAL A 288 4.26 -3.42 -12.44
N PRO A 289 5.38 -3.51 -11.68
CA PRO A 289 6.67 -2.98 -12.11
C PRO A 289 7.07 -3.56 -13.47
N ARG A 290 7.63 -2.70 -14.31
CA ARG A 290 8.01 -3.05 -15.67
C ARG A 290 9.43 -3.61 -15.70
N ASN A 291 9.57 -4.75 -16.34
CA ASN A 291 10.86 -5.22 -16.81
C ASN A 291 11.05 -4.71 -18.24
N ASP A 292 12.12 -3.95 -18.46
CA ASP A 292 12.47 -3.42 -19.78
C ASP A 292 13.16 -4.45 -20.67
N ASP A 293 13.51 -5.62 -20.12
CA ASP A 293 13.98 -6.75 -20.90
C ASP A 293 12.85 -7.33 -21.76
N ALA A 294 13.22 -7.78 -22.96
CA ALA A 294 12.29 -8.45 -23.85
C ALA A 294 12.10 -9.92 -23.42
N VAL A 295 10.86 -10.29 -23.06
CA VAL A 295 10.50 -11.60 -22.53
C VAL A 295 9.61 -12.37 -23.51
N VAL A 296 9.81 -13.69 -23.67
CA VAL A 296 8.84 -14.53 -24.38
C VAL A 296 7.68 -14.83 -23.43
N ILE A 297 6.48 -14.37 -23.75
CA ILE A 297 5.33 -14.31 -22.82
C ILE A 297 4.52 -15.62 -22.69
N SER A 298 4.91 -16.69 -23.39
CA SER A 298 4.25 -17.99 -23.32
C SER A 298 5.25 -19.11 -23.57
N ALA A 299 5.21 -20.13 -22.72
CA ALA A 299 5.92 -21.39 -22.91
C ALA A 299 5.36 -22.18 -24.11
N LEU A 300 5.98 -23.33 -24.39
CA LEU A 300 5.57 -24.32 -25.41
C LEU A 300 5.77 -23.93 -26.88
N TYR A 301 6.12 -22.68 -27.19
CA TYR A 301 6.26 -22.19 -28.56
C TYR A 301 7.58 -21.43 -28.80
N LEU A 302 8.62 -22.15 -29.24
CA LEU A 302 9.98 -21.62 -29.47
C LEU A 302 10.11 -20.57 -30.58
N PHE A 303 9.05 -20.32 -31.35
CA PHE A 303 9.04 -19.29 -32.41
C PHE A 303 8.41 -17.97 -31.95
N LEU A 304 7.85 -17.91 -30.74
CA LEU A 304 7.28 -16.67 -30.22
C LEU A 304 8.36 -15.61 -30.06
N GLN A 305 8.04 -14.40 -30.51
CA GLN A 305 8.94 -13.26 -30.38
C GLN A 305 8.80 -12.65 -28.98
N ARG A 306 9.93 -12.14 -28.47
CA ARG A 306 10.00 -11.45 -27.18
C ARG A 306 9.21 -10.14 -27.20
N ARG A 307 8.65 -9.75 -26.06
CA ARG A 307 7.83 -8.55 -25.86
C ARG A 307 8.42 -7.69 -24.74
N TYR A 308 8.31 -6.37 -24.88
CA TYR A 308 8.73 -5.39 -23.88
C TYR A 308 7.87 -4.11 -24.01
N PRO A 309 7.72 -3.30 -22.94
CA PRO A 309 8.07 -3.63 -21.55
C PRO A 309 7.12 -4.68 -20.97
N PHE A 310 7.64 -5.59 -20.16
CA PHE A 310 6.89 -6.70 -19.55
C PHE A 310 6.41 -6.34 -18.14
N GLY A 311 5.13 -6.57 -17.84
CA GLY A 311 4.54 -6.24 -16.53
C GLY A 311 4.63 -7.40 -15.55
N MET A 312 5.38 -7.22 -14.46
CA MET A 312 5.52 -8.22 -13.40
C MET A 312 4.32 -8.17 -12.46
N HIS A 313 3.60 -9.28 -12.29
CA HIS A 313 2.32 -9.37 -11.59
C HIS A 313 2.49 -9.43 -10.06
N GLN A 314 3.33 -8.53 -9.54
CA GLN A 314 3.81 -8.57 -8.16
C GLN A 314 2.82 -7.98 -7.16
N PHE A 315 2.01 -6.99 -7.57
CA PHE A 315 0.93 -6.35 -6.82
C PHE A 315 1.28 -6.04 -5.34
N ALA A 316 2.52 -5.61 -5.09
CA ALA A 316 2.99 -5.35 -3.74
C ALA A 316 2.22 -4.14 -3.15
N GLY A 317 1.70 -4.32 -1.94
CA GLY A 317 1.11 -3.25 -1.12
C GLY A 317 1.89 -3.10 0.19
N ALA A 318 1.19 -2.81 1.29
CA ALA A 318 1.79 -2.66 2.62
C ALA A 318 1.56 -3.87 3.57
N ASN A 319 0.76 -4.85 3.17
CA ASN A 319 0.19 -5.85 4.07
C ASN A 319 1.12 -7.05 4.38
N THR A 320 2.32 -6.77 4.89
CA THR A 320 3.28 -7.83 5.29
C THR A 320 2.71 -8.75 6.38
N PHE A 321 1.93 -8.20 7.31
CA PHE A 321 1.31 -8.96 8.40
C PHE A 321 0.43 -10.10 7.87
N MET A 322 -0.52 -9.80 6.97
CA MET A 322 -1.38 -10.86 6.43
C MET A 322 -0.61 -11.81 5.53
N LEU A 323 0.38 -11.34 4.77
CA LEU A 323 1.23 -12.23 3.96
C LEU A 323 1.99 -13.23 4.83
N GLY A 324 2.53 -12.79 5.98
CA GLY A 324 3.15 -13.67 6.98
C GLY A 324 2.16 -14.66 7.59
N LEU A 325 0.98 -14.17 8.00
CA LEU A 325 -0.08 -15.03 8.55
C LEU A 325 -0.53 -16.09 7.53
N LEU A 326 -0.73 -15.71 6.26
CA LEU A 326 -1.07 -16.64 5.18
C LEU A 326 0.03 -17.69 4.99
N LYS A 327 1.29 -17.27 4.93
CA LYS A 327 2.46 -18.16 4.82
C LYS A 327 2.48 -19.20 5.95
N ASP A 328 2.25 -18.78 7.20
CA ASP A 328 2.29 -19.67 8.36
C ASP A 328 1.09 -20.63 8.43
N ASN A 329 0.06 -20.42 7.60
CA ASN A 329 -1.20 -21.17 7.63
C ASN A 329 -1.59 -21.76 6.27
N ILE A 330 -0.64 -21.97 5.35
CA ILE A 330 -0.89 -22.47 3.98
C ILE A 330 -1.82 -23.70 3.97
N ALA A 331 -1.50 -24.73 4.75
CA ALA A 331 -2.29 -25.96 4.78
C ALA A 331 -3.66 -25.80 5.45
N ALA A 332 -3.79 -24.89 6.42
CA ALA A 332 -5.04 -24.66 7.14
C ALA A 332 -6.04 -23.83 6.32
N LEU A 333 -5.52 -23.03 5.38
CA LEU A 333 -6.30 -22.14 4.53
C LEU A 333 -6.42 -22.64 3.08
N ASP A 334 -5.90 -23.84 2.78
CA ASP A 334 -5.85 -24.43 1.44
C ASP A 334 -5.19 -23.51 0.39
N LEU A 335 -4.12 -22.81 0.79
CA LEU A 335 -3.42 -21.87 -0.10
C LEU A 335 -2.56 -22.61 -1.12
N THR A 336 -2.51 -22.03 -2.32
CA THR A 336 -1.81 -22.65 -3.44
C THR A 336 -0.34 -22.20 -3.56
N ALA A 337 0.00 -21.04 -3.01
CA ALA A 337 1.37 -20.54 -2.97
C ALA A 337 2.24 -21.30 -1.95
N THR A 338 3.51 -21.46 -2.28
CA THR A 338 4.54 -22.02 -1.41
C THR A 338 5.10 -20.96 -0.46
N GLU A 339 5.78 -21.40 0.60
CA GLU A 339 6.51 -20.50 1.52
C GLU A 339 7.49 -19.59 0.78
N THR A 340 8.24 -20.12 -0.19
CA THR A 340 9.21 -19.34 -0.99
C THR A 340 8.53 -18.24 -1.81
N GLN A 341 7.36 -18.52 -2.39
CA GLN A 341 6.60 -17.51 -3.14
C GLN A 341 6.06 -16.42 -2.20
N PHE A 342 5.60 -16.79 -0.99
CA PHE A 342 5.24 -15.78 0.02
C PHE A 342 6.44 -14.95 0.47
N ASP A 343 7.60 -15.57 0.71
CA ASP A 343 8.82 -14.85 1.07
C ASP A 343 9.23 -13.83 0.01
N SER A 344 9.09 -14.18 -1.28
CA SER A 344 9.32 -13.24 -2.39
C SER A 344 8.37 -12.04 -2.33
N THR A 345 7.07 -12.27 -2.12
CA THR A 345 6.07 -11.19 -2.02
C THR A 345 6.30 -10.33 -0.78
N ILE A 346 6.57 -10.92 0.38
CA ILE A 346 6.91 -10.20 1.61
C ILE A 346 8.14 -9.33 1.38
N ALA A 347 9.19 -9.86 0.73
CA ALA A 347 10.39 -9.08 0.43
C ALA A 347 10.10 -7.89 -0.51
N ARG A 348 9.19 -8.04 -1.49
CA ARG A 348 8.74 -6.93 -2.35
C ARG A 348 7.94 -5.88 -1.57
N THR A 349 7.02 -6.32 -0.71
CA THR A 349 6.22 -5.46 0.18
C THR A 349 7.12 -4.67 1.14
N MET A 350 8.13 -5.31 1.71
CA MET A 350 9.12 -4.65 2.58
C MET A 350 9.93 -3.58 1.83
N ARG A 351 10.43 -3.87 0.62
CA ARG A 351 11.12 -2.87 -0.21
C ARG A 351 10.23 -1.69 -0.57
N LEU A 352 8.98 -1.94 -0.96
CA LEU A 352 8.01 -0.86 -1.25
C LEU A 352 7.83 0.07 -0.04
N LEU A 353 7.62 -0.51 1.15
CA LEU A 353 7.48 0.24 2.40
C LEU A 353 8.74 1.05 2.72
N GLN A 354 9.92 0.43 2.64
CA GLN A 354 11.17 1.02 3.13
C GLN A 354 11.82 2.02 2.16
N ASP A 355 11.63 1.82 0.86
CA ASP A 355 12.36 2.55 -0.17
C ASP A 355 11.48 3.51 -0.97
N GLN A 356 10.15 3.30 -0.99
CA GLN A 356 9.26 3.97 -1.97
C GLN A 356 7.98 4.57 -1.36
N SER A 357 7.77 4.49 -0.04
CA SER A 357 6.53 4.98 0.59
C SER A 357 6.67 6.36 1.25
N LEU A 358 7.83 6.67 1.84
CA LEU A 358 8.01 7.86 2.68
C LEU A 358 9.44 8.40 2.61
N LEU A 359 9.57 9.72 2.48
CA LEU A 359 10.77 10.45 2.89
C LEU A 359 10.55 11.04 4.28
N MET A 360 11.58 11.00 5.11
CA MET A 360 11.57 11.52 6.46
C MET A 360 12.90 12.21 6.75
N GLU A 361 12.83 13.35 7.42
CA GLU A 361 13.98 14.08 7.95
C GLU A 361 13.68 14.52 9.37
N ALA A 362 14.69 14.54 10.23
CA ALA A 362 14.59 15.10 11.57
C ALA A 362 15.63 16.22 11.69
N THR A 363 15.26 17.32 12.34
CA THR A 363 16.14 18.47 12.56
C THR A 363 15.93 19.02 13.97
N VAL A 364 17.01 19.27 14.70
CA VAL A 364 16.95 20.07 15.93
C VAL A 364 16.97 21.54 15.53
N THR A 365 15.86 22.23 15.71
CA THR A 365 15.67 23.61 15.24
C THR A 365 16.13 24.64 16.26
N ASP A 366 15.94 24.34 17.53
CA ASP A 366 16.46 25.10 18.66
C ASP A 366 16.64 24.20 19.87
N ARG A 367 17.45 24.62 20.83
CA ARG A 367 17.68 23.87 22.05
C ARG A 367 18.04 24.80 23.19
N THR A 368 17.58 24.48 24.38
CA THR A 368 17.94 25.15 25.64
C THR A 368 18.21 24.10 26.71
N ALA A 369 18.55 24.53 27.93
CA ALA A 369 18.63 23.61 29.07
C ALA A 369 17.26 23.03 29.46
N ASP A 370 16.15 23.70 29.07
CA ASP A 370 14.80 23.31 29.45
C ASP A 370 14.09 22.49 28.36
N THR A 371 14.27 22.85 27.09
CA THR A 371 13.56 22.25 25.95
C THR A 371 14.47 22.09 24.74
N ALA A 372 14.38 20.95 24.04
CA ALA A 372 14.86 20.77 22.67
C ALA A 372 13.67 20.81 21.72
N TYR A 373 13.78 21.64 20.68
CA TYR A 373 12.80 21.77 19.61
C TYR A 373 13.28 20.93 18.43
N ILE A 374 12.50 19.92 18.07
CA ILE A 374 12.86 18.93 17.05
C ILE A 374 11.70 18.85 16.06
N ASP A 375 11.99 19.14 14.80
CA ASP A 375 11.04 18.99 13.71
C ASP A 375 11.27 17.65 13.04
N VAL A 376 10.20 16.90 12.80
CA VAL A 376 10.23 15.70 11.96
C VAL A 376 9.36 15.94 10.74
N SER A 377 10.01 16.15 9.59
CA SER A 377 9.34 16.32 8.30
C SER A 377 9.07 14.97 7.66
N LEU A 378 7.86 14.81 7.14
CA LEU A 378 7.34 13.62 6.49
C LEU A 378 6.84 14.00 5.10
N LEU A 379 7.22 13.24 4.07
CA LEU A 379 6.72 13.42 2.71
C LEU A 379 6.27 12.08 2.14
N ASN A 380 4.98 12.00 1.81
CA ASN A 380 4.40 10.83 1.18
C ASN A 380 4.86 10.70 -0.28
N LEU A 381 5.40 9.53 -0.63
CA LEU A 381 5.82 9.21 -2.00
C LEU A 381 4.77 8.42 -2.78
N ALA A 382 3.73 7.90 -2.10
CA ALA A 382 2.64 7.20 -2.73
C ALA A 382 1.73 8.18 -3.49
N GLY A 383 1.14 7.71 -4.59
CA GLY A 383 0.16 8.48 -5.36
C GLY A 383 -1.24 8.54 -4.75
N HIS A 384 -1.40 8.11 -3.50
CA HIS A 384 -2.65 8.11 -2.73
C HIS A 384 -2.30 8.37 -1.26
N LYS A 385 -3.27 8.39 -0.33
CA LYS A 385 -2.92 8.60 1.09
C LYS A 385 -2.00 7.49 1.60
N PHE A 386 -1.18 7.76 2.60
CA PHE A 386 -0.37 6.76 3.27
C PHE A 386 -0.70 6.70 4.78
N PRO A 387 -1.21 5.57 5.29
CA PRO A 387 -1.62 4.35 4.55
C PRO A 387 -3.02 4.42 3.93
N SER A 388 -3.19 4.12 2.64
CA SER A 388 -4.51 4.04 1.99
C SER A 388 -5.25 2.71 2.25
N GLY A 389 -6.50 2.64 1.81
CA GLY A 389 -7.33 1.43 1.79
C GLY A 389 -8.13 1.24 3.08
N TYR A 390 -8.16 -0.01 3.55
CA TYR A 390 -9.04 -0.45 4.63
C TYR A 390 -8.77 0.27 5.98
N PRO A 391 -9.78 0.82 6.69
CA PRO A 391 -9.57 1.73 7.83
C PRO A 391 -8.77 1.17 9.04
N SER A 392 -8.59 -0.15 9.14
CA SER A 392 -7.69 -0.73 10.16
C SER A 392 -6.21 -0.34 10.01
N ARG A 393 -5.79 0.15 8.84
CA ARG A 393 -4.37 0.48 8.58
C ARG A 393 -4.02 1.77 9.32
N ARG A 394 -2.91 1.76 10.04
CA ARG A 394 -2.33 2.96 10.65
C ARG A 394 -0.83 3.02 10.45
N ALA A 395 -0.30 4.24 10.48
CA ALA A 395 1.12 4.49 10.65
C ALA A 395 1.34 5.45 11.82
N PHE A 396 2.52 5.43 12.43
CA PHE A 396 2.81 6.29 13.58
C PHE A 396 4.27 6.67 13.66
N LEU A 397 4.52 7.84 14.24
CA LEU A 397 5.86 8.37 14.45
C LEU A 397 6.33 8.02 15.87
N GLU A 398 7.54 7.48 15.96
CA GLU A 398 8.29 7.33 17.21
C GLU A 398 9.43 8.34 17.21
N LEU A 399 9.53 9.14 18.27
CA LEU A 399 10.72 9.95 18.55
C LEU A 399 11.39 9.43 19.81
N LEU A 400 12.69 9.15 19.72
CA LEU A 400 13.54 8.77 20.84
C LEU A 400 14.70 9.77 20.93
N VAL A 401 14.84 10.42 22.08
CA VAL A 401 15.97 11.30 22.40
C VAL A 401 16.78 10.64 23.50
N LEU A 402 18.04 10.37 23.19
CA LEU A 402 19.00 9.72 24.07
C LEU A 402 20.08 10.71 24.51
N ASP A 403 20.74 10.36 25.60
CA ASP A 403 21.93 11.06 26.08
C ASP A 403 23.14 10.87 25.15
N ALA A 404 24.31 11.39 25.57
CA ALA A 404 25.52 11.41 24.76
C ALA A 404 26.08 10.01 24.46
N ASP A 405 25.94 9.09 25.41
CA ASP A 405 26.44 7.72 25.32
C ASP A 405 25.43 6.80 24.60
N GLY A 406 24.18 7.26 24.44
CA GLY A 406 23.09 6.50 23.82
C GLY A 406 22.51 5.42 24.75
N GLU A 407 22.81 5.50 26.04
CA GLU A 407 22.39 4.52 27.04
C GLU A 407 21.11 4.96 27.76
N ASP A 408 20.99 6.24 28.10
CA ASP A 408 19.84 6.78 28.83
C ASP A 408 18.83 7.45 27.88
N THR A 409 17.55 7.10 28.04
CA THR A 409 16.44 7.74 27.33
C THR A 409 16.02 9.02 28.04
N LEU A 410 16.24 10.16 27.40
CA LEU A 410 15.81 11.47 27.87
C LEU A 410 14.33 11.72 27.57
N PHE A 411 13.87 11.28 26.40
CA PHE A 411 12.48 11.39 25.98
C PHE A 411 12.12 10.29 24.98
N ARG A 412 10.87 9.83 25.06
CA ARG A 412 10.28 8.95 24.05
C ARG A 412 8.81 9.30 23.88
N SER A 413 8.37 9.47 22.64
CA SER A 413 6.96 9.57 22.26
C SER A 413 6.69 8.58 21.14
N GLY A 414 5.50 7.98 21.15
CA GLY A 414 5.13 6.90 20.24
C GLY A 414 5.95 5.62 20.47
N GLY A 415 6.17 4.86 19.39
CA GLY A 415 6.68 3.49 19.47
C GLY A 415 5.55 2.52 19.87
N PHE A 416 5.91 1.31 20.28
CA PHE A 416 4.94 0.29 20.68
C PHE A 416 5.41 -0.54 21.88
N ASP A 417 4.45 -1.12 22.61
CA ASP A 417 4.68 -1.98 23.77
C ASP A 417 4.78 -3.48 23.39
N ASP A 418 4.88 -4.35 24.40
CA ASP A 418 4.98 -5.80 24.21
C ASP A 418 3.70 -6.44 23.61
N THR A 419 2.59 -5.70 23.58
CA THR A 419 1.34 -6.09 22.90
C THR A 419 1.24 -5.54 21.49
N TYR A 420 2.27 -4.82 21.03
CA TYR A 420 2.34 -4.10 19.75
C TYR A 420 1.31 -2.98 19.62
N GLU A 421 0.81 -2.47 20.74
CA GLU A 421 -0.03 -1.27 20.76
C GLU A 421 0.85 -0.02 20.85
N VAL A 422 0.41 1.07 20.25
CA VAL A 422 1.17 2.33 20.25
C VAL A 422 1.20 2.91 21.66
N VAL A 423 2.40 3.22 22.16
CA VAL A 423 2.56 3.87 23.46
C VAL A 423 2.07 5.31 23.37
N GLY A 424 1.25 5.73 24.32
CA GLY A 424 0.58 7.05 24.29
C GLY A 424 -0.76 7.05 23.57
N HIS A 425 -1.23 5.93 23.01
CA HIS A 425 -2.54 5.89 22.35
C HIS A 425 -3.71 5.94 23.34
N ASP A 426 -4.47 7.04 23.32
CA ASP A 426 -5.67 7.31 24.12
C ASP A 426 -6.77 6.25 23.94
N ALA A 427 -7.68 6.16 24.91
CA ALA A 427 -8.70 5.11 24.98
C ALA A 427 -9.63 5.07 23.75
N ASP A 428 -9.99 6.22 23.21
CA ASP A 428 -10.89 6.33 22.06
C ASP A 428 -10.10 6.35 20.73
N TRP A 429 -9.29 7.39 20.53
CA TRP A 429 -8.35 7.59 19.42
C TRP A 429 -7.50 8.85 19.68
N GLU A 430 -6.29 8.93 19.10
CA GLU A 430 -5.40 10.11 19.27
C GLU A 430 -5.79 11.25 18.33
N PRO A 431 -5.82 12.52 18.76
CA PRO A 431 -5.96 13.64 17.83
C PRO A 431 -4.76 13.72 16.86
N HIS A 432 -4.86 14.58 15.85
CA HIS A 432 -3.67 14.99 15.11
C HIS A 432 -2.87 15.98 15.98
N TYR A 433 -1.59 15.69 16.20
CA TYR A 433 -0.64 16.56 16.89
C TYR A 433 0.29 17.25 15.89
N ASP A 434 0.08 18.55 15.74
CA ASP A 434 1.04 19.50 15.15
C ASP A 434 2.26 19.63 16.09
N VAL A 435 2.00 19.80 17.39
CA VAL A 435 3.03 19.89 18.43
C VAL A 435 2.89 18.78 19.49
N ILE A 436 3.96 18.01 19.71
CA ILE A 436 4.10 17.04 20.78
C ILE A 436 4.97 17.63 21.91
N THR A 437 4.42 17.68 23.11
CA THR A 437 5.07 18.29 24.30
C THR A 437 5.29 17.31 25.45
N SER A 438 4.74 16.10 25.34
CA SER A 438 4.76 15.08 26.39
C SER A 438 4.90 13.68 25.80
N ALA A 439 5.46 12.77 26.61
CA ALA A 439 5.76 11.39 26.22
C ALA A 439 4.50 10.51 26.05
N ASP A 440 3.36 10.95 26.60
CA ASP A 440 2.06 10.29 26.49
C ASP A 440 1.27 10.69 25.24
N GLN A 441 1.76 11.62 24.42
CA GLN A 441 1.16 12.00 23.15
C GLN A 441 1.79 11.20 22.01
N ALA A 442 0.98 10.63 21.12
CA ALA A 442 1.48 9.86 19.98
C ALA A 442 0.88 10.35 18.65
N GLN A 443 1.74 10.75 17.71
CA GLN A 443 1.29 11.08 16.36
C GLN A 443 0.98 9.79 15.57
N ILE A 444 -0.31 9.54 15.37
CA ILE A 444 -0.83 8.40 14.61
C ILE A 444 -1.57 8.90 13.37
N TYR A 445 -1.16 8.41 12.21
CA TYR A 445 -1.77 8.62 10.89
C TYR A 445 -2.74 7.48 10.60
N GLU A 446 -4.04 7.77 10.68
CA GLU A 446 -5.10 6.75 10.61
C GLU A 446 -6.42 7.32 10.13
N HIS A 447 -7.35 6.42 9.78
CA HIS A 447 -8.73 6.75 9.45
C HIS A 447 -9.67 6.25 10.55
N VAL A 448 -10.20 7.18 11.34
CA VAL A 448 -11.18 6.90 12.39
C VAL A 448 -12.57 7.25 11.88
N ILE A 449 -13.41 6.22 11.77
CA ILE A 449 -14.79 6.34 11.30
C ILE A 449 -15.76 6.40 12.48
N GLY A 450 -16.79 7.22 12.33
CA GLY A 450 -17.86 7.42 13.29
C GLY A 450 -19.19 6.91 12.76
N ASP A 451 -20.03 6.41 13.66
CA ASP A 451 -21.39 6.03 13.34
C ASP A 451 -22.34 7.24 13.25
N VAL A 452 -23.63 6.96 13.07
CA VAL A 452 -24.71 7.97 12.96
C VAL A 452 -24.89 8.83 14.23
N ASN A 453 -24.35 8.40 15.38
CA ASN A 453 -24.37 9.16 16.63
C ASN A 453 -23.07 9.96 16.84
N GLY A 454 -22.03 9.71 16.05
CA GLY A 454 -20.70 10.28 16.24
C GLY A 454 -19.78 9.47 17.15
N ASP A 455 -20.16 8.23 17.48
CA ASP A 455 -19.33 7.33 18.25
C ASP A 455 -18.38 6.57 17.31
N ARG A 456 -17.14 6.32 17.75
CA ARG A 456 -16.17 5.52 16.98
C ARG A 456 -16.73 4.11 16.75
N THR A 457 -16.64 3.63 15.51
CA THR A 457 -17.06 2.28 15.13
C THR A 457 -15.98 1.57 14.33
N THR A 458 -15.91 0.25 14.42
CA THR A 458 -15.17 -0.57 13.43
C THR A 458 -16.10 -1.30 12.47
N VAL A 459 -17.41 -1.30 12.73
CA VAL A 459 -18.45 -1.85 11.84
C VAL A 459 -18.62 -0.96 10.63
N LEU A 460 -18.36 -1.49 9.45
CA LEU A 460 -18.20 -0.71 8.21
C LEU A 460 -19.53 -0.15 7.74
N LEU A 461 -20.61 -0.95 7.76
CA LEU A 461 -21.94 -0.47 7.38
C LEU A 461 -22.45 0.65 8.30
N ARG A 462 -21.99 0.72 9.55
CA ARG A 462 -22.38 1.79 10.48
C ARG A 462 -21.67 3.11 10.20
N ALA A 463 -20.62 3.12 9.39
CA ALA A 463 -19.85 4.32 9.10
C ALA A 463 -20.71 5.39 8.44
N ALA A 464 -20.75 6.58 9.05
CA ALA A 464 -21.56 7.71 8.61
C ALA A 464 -20.72 8.98 8.42
N GLN A 465 -19.59 9.10 9.11
CA GLN A 465 -18.72 10.28 9.07
C GLN A 465 -17.27 9.95 9.42
N ASN A 466 -16.35 10.83 9.01
CA ASN A 466 -14.96 10.79 9.45
C ASN A 466 -14.84 11.53 10.79
N LEU A 467 -14.39 10.84 11.83
CA LEU A 467 -13.97 11.50 13.09
C LEU A 467 -12.56 12.07 12.94
N LYS A 468 -11.69 11.32 12.25
CA LYS A 468 -10.33 11.69 11.89
C LYS A 468 -9.93 10.97 10.60
N ASP A 469 -9.26 11.67 9.70
CA ASP A 469 -8.52 11.12 8.57
C ASP A 469 -7.36 12.09 8.30
N ASN A 470 -6.31 11.92 9.09
CA ASN A 470 -5.08 12.70 9.01
C ASN A 470 -3.97 11.95 8.25
N ARG A 471 -4.30 10.85 7.56
CA ARG A 471 -3.31 10.06 6.80
C ARG A 471 -2.58 10.96 5.81
N LEU A 472 -1.27 10.76 5.66
CA LEU A 472 -0.43 11.62 4.82
C LEU A 472 -0.98 11.62 3.39
N VAL A 473 -1.30 12.79 2.86
CA VAL A 473 -1.89 12.93 1.52
C VAL A 473 -0.81 12.90 0.44
N PRO A 474 -1.12 12.53 -0.82
CA PRO A 474 -0.11 12.55 -1.88
C PRO A 474 0.19 14.00 -2.32
N GLU A 475 1.34 14.21 -2.95
CA GLU A 475 1.65 15.50 -3.56
C GLU A 475 0.60 15.86 -4.65
N GLY A 476 0.23 17.13 -4.72
CA GLY A 476 -0.83 17.66 -5.58
C GLY A 476 -2.26 17.55 -4.99
N PHE A 477 -2.42 16.97 -3.80
CA PHE A 477 -3.72 16.80 -3.16
C PHE A 477 -4.29 18.13 -2.66
N THR A 478 -5.54 18.44 -3.03
CA THR A 478 -6.18 19.71 -2.64
C THR A 478 -7.64 19.53 -2.20
N ALA A 479 -8.10 20.39 -1.29
CA ALA A 479 -9.50 20.47 -0.88
C ALA A 479 -10.45 20.96 -1.99
N GLY A 480 -9.90 21.59 -3.03
CA GLY A 480 -10.66 22.09 -4.19
C GLY A 480 -10.93 21.04 -5.27
N HIS A 481 -10.35 19.84 -5.17
CA HIS A 481 -10.51 18.80 -6.18
C HIS A 481 -11.90 18.16 -6.15
N PHE A 482 -12.42 17.76 -7.32
CA PHE A 482 -13.79 17.24 -7.44
C PHE A 482 -14.03 15.92 -6.69
N ALA A 483 -12.98 15.16 -6.41
CA ALA A 483 -13.04 13.88 -5.69
C ALA A 483 -12.86 14.02 -4.16
N TYR A 484 -12.62 15.25 -3.66
CA TYR A 484 -12.26 15.51 -2.26
C TYR A 484 -13.36 15.11 -1.26
N ASP A 485 -14.63 15.12 -1.67
CA ASP A 485 -15.76 14.70 -0.82
C ASP A 485 -15.63 13.25 -0.34
N THR A 486 -15.10 12.35 -1.17
CA THR A 486 -14.88 10.94 -0.83
C THR A 486 -13.56 10.65 -0.14
N CYS A 487 -12.58 11.56 -0.20
CA CYS A 487 -11.24 11.36 0.35
C CYS A 487 -10.79 12.49 1.28
N SER A 488 -11.74 13.21 1.88
CA SER A 488 -11.49 14.43 2.65
C SER A 488 -10.48 14.22 3.79
N VAL A 489 -9.74 15.28 4.12
CA VAL A 489 -8.96 15.34 5.36
C VAL A 489 -9.91 15.70 6.50
N ALA A 490 -9.80 15.00 7.62
CA ALA A 490 -10.63 15.22 8.80
C ALA A 490 -9.79 15.17 10.08
N GLY A 491 -10.14 15.98 11.08
CA GLY A 491 -9.45 15.97 12.38
C GLY A 491 -8.06 16.62 12.41
N VAL A 492 -7.60 17.25 11.32
CA VAL A 492 -6.40 18.10 11.30
C VAL A 492 -6.80 19.55 11.64
N PRO A 493 -6.22 20.18 12.69
CA PRO A 493 -6.56 21.54 13.06
C PRO A 493 -6.23 22.55 11.95
N PRO A 494 -7.06 23.55 11.65
CA PRO A 494 -6.72 24.60 10.67
C PRO A 494 -5.54 25.50 11.07
N THR A 495 -5.07 25.38 12.31
CA THR A 495 -3.90 26.08 12.85
C THR A 495 -2.59 25.39 12.51
N ASP A 496 -2.65 24.11 12.12
CA ASP A 496 -1.54 23.41 11.52
C ASP A 496 -1.33 23.97 10.11
N LEU A 497 -0.14 24.55 9.90
CA LEU A 497 0.18 25.29 8.68
C LEU A 497 1.11 24.55 7.74
N ASP A 498 1.57 23.34 8.11
CA ASP A 498 2.51 22.55 7.33
C ASP A 498 1.94 21.19 6.90
N PHE A 499 0.82 20.73 7.50
CA PHE A 499 0.07 19.61 6.94
C PHE A 499 -0.45 19.94 5.54
N ASN A 500 0.06 19.18 4.57
CA ASN A 500 -0.18 19.33 3.14
C ASN A 500 0.10 20.76 2.62
N ARG A 501 1.01 21.51 3.25
CA ARG A 501 1.37 22.88 2.84
C ARG A 501 2.87 23.10 2.80
N ASP A 502 3.34 23.81 1.77
CA ASP A 502 4.74 24.24 1.70
C ASP A 502 5.04 25.46 2.61
N GLU A 503 6.31 25.87 2.67
CA GLU A 503 6.77 27.01 3.47
C GLU A 503 6.09 28.35 3.10
N LEU A 504 5.46 28.44 1.92
CA LEU A 504 4.71 29.61 1.47
C LEU A 504 3.20 29.49 1.76
N GLY A 505 2.78 28.40 2.41
CA GLY A 505 1.40 28.07 2.75
C GLY A 505 0.59 27.51 1.57
N VAL A 506 1.24 27.14 0.47
CA VAL A 506 0.58 26.58 -0.71
C VAL A 506 0.19 25.13 -0.44
N GLU A 507 -1.08 24.80 -0.61
CA GLU A 507 -1.61 23.45 -0.42
C GLU A 507 -1.12 22.48 -1.51
N GLY A 508 -0.91 21.22 -1.15
CA GLY A 508 -0.61 20.14 -2.08
C GLY A 508 0.85 19.69 -2.09
N ASN A 509 1.63 19.96 -1.04
CA ASN A 509 3.00 19.44 -0.97
C ASN A 509 3.03 17.93 -0.62
N GLY A 510 1.94 17.34 -0.12
CA GLY A 510 1.88 15.92 0.29
C GLY A 510 2.68 15.58 1.55
N GLY A 511 3.06 16.58 2.35
CA GLY A 511 3.88 16.40 3.55
C GLY A 511 3.19 16.82 4.84
N ASP A 512 3.91 16.65 5.94
CA ASP A 512 3.52 17.05 7.31
C ASP A 512 4.80 17.30 8.12
N ILE A 513 4.80 18.25 9.05
CA ILE A 513 5.92 18.46 9.99
C ILE A 513 5.40 18.35 11.41
N VAL A 514 5.88 17.33 12.13
CA VAL A 514 5.54 17.16 13.54
C VAL A 514 6.59 17.86 14.39
N HIS A 515 6.17 18.82 15.19
CA HIS A 515 7.03 19.60 16.07
C HIS A 515 7.10 19.00 17.47
N PHE A 516 8.29 18.59 17.92
CA PHE A 516 8.50 18.06 19.26
C PHE A 516 9.15 19.10 20.16
N HIS A 517 8.52 19.39 21.28
CA HIS A 517 9.07 20.17 22.38
C HIS A 517 9.49 19.22 23.50
N VAL A 518 10.71 18.73 23.40
CA VAL A 518 11.25 17.71 24.29
C VAL A 518 11.76 18.36 25.58
N PRO A 519 11.17 18.04 26.76
CA PRO A 519 11.67 18.56 28.03
C PRO A 519 13.05 17.96 28.33
N MET A 520 14.07 18.81 28.43
CA MET A 520 15.45 18.40 28.67
C MET A 520 15.78 18.23 30.15
N GLY A 521 14.95 18.77 31.06
CA GLY A 521 15.14 18.62 32.50
C GLY A 521 16.49 19.13 33.02
N GLY A 522 17.09 20.13 32.35
CA GLY A 522 18.43 20.65 32.64
C GLY A 522 19.57 19.90 31.95
N TYR A 523 19.29 18.86 31.15
CA TYR A 523 20.32 18.11 30.43
C TYR A 523 20.93 18.95 29.29
N SER A 524 22.21 19.28 29.44
CA SER A 524 23.00 20.07 28.50
C SER A 524 24.09 19.27 27.78
N GLY A 525 24.05 17.93 27.83
CA GLY A 525 25.00 17.09 27.11
C GLY A 525 24.67 17.00 25.61
N LEU A 526 25.46 16.26 24.83
CA LEU A 526 25.04 15.89 23.47
C LEU A 526 23.76 15.07 23.54
N ILE A 527 22.84 15.27 22.60
CA ILE A 527 21.66 14.41 22.43
C ILE A 527 21.77 13.62 21.13
N ASN A 528 21.31 12.38 21.16
CA ASN A 528 21.12 11.56 19.96
C ASN A 528 19.62 11.45 19.70
N VAL A 529 19.17 11.94 18.56
CA VAL A 529 17.76 11.92 18.16
C VAL A 529 17.58 10.81 17.14
N VAL A 530 16.64 9.91 17.41
CA VAL A 530 16.24 8.83 16.52
C VAL A 530 14.74 8.97 16.27
N ALA A 531 14.36 9.23 15.02
CA ALA A 531 12.97 9.25 14.59
C ALA A 531 12.68 8.02 13.72
N ARG A 532 11.57 7.33 13.99
CA ARG A 532 11.14 6.14 13.24
C ARG A 532 9.68 6.26 12.83
N PHE A 533 9.40 5.93 11.59
CA PHE A 533 8.04 5.82 11.08
C PHE A 533 7.67 4.35 10.94
N TRP A 534 6.58 3.96 11.58
CA TRP A 534 6.12 2.57 11.67
C TRP A 534 4.79 2.40 10.96
N TYR A 535 4.57 1.23 10.36
CA TYR A 535 3.30 0.85 9.74
C TYR A 535 2.70 -0.38 10.43
N GLN A 536 1.38 -0.36 10.65
CA GLN A 536 0.65 -1.49 11.23
C GLN A 536 -0.63 -1.80 10.44
N THR A 537 -0.78 -3.08 10.09
CA THR A 537 -1.90 -3.58 9.27
C THR A 537 -3.19 -3.76 10.07
N ALA A 538 -3.13 -4.49 11.19
CA ALA A 538 -4.30 -4.92 11.93
C ALA A 538 -4.06 -4.76 13.45
N PRO A 539 -4.17 -3.52 13.98
CA PRO A 539 -3.99 -3.23 15.39
C PRO A 539 -4.91 -4.05 16.29
N ALA A 540 -4.42 -4.47 17.46
CA ALA A 540 -5.21 -5.27 18.40
C ALA A 540 -6.52 -4.56 18.79
N ARG A 541 -6.47 -3.25 19.03
CA ARG A 541 -7.67 -2.44 19.34
C ARG A 541 -8.70 -2.37 18.22
N TRP A 542 -8.28 -2.46 16.95
CA TRP A 542 -9.23 -2.54 15.83
C TRP A 542 -9.99 -3.88 15.89
N ASN A 543 -9.29 -4.98 16.20
CA ASN A 543 -9.87 -6.31 16.22
C ASN A 543 -10.64 -6.65 17.50
N GLN A 544 -10.62 -5.80 18.53
CA GLN A 544 -11.26 -6.08 19.81
C GLN A 544 -12.78 -6.29 19.68
N GLU A 545 -13.46 -5.44 18.89
CA GLU A 545 -14.91 -5.59 18.63
C GLU A 545 -15.20 -6.88 17.84
N LEU A 546 -14.35 -7.17 16.83
CA LEU A 546 -14.41 -8.39 16.03
C LEU A 546 -14.33 -9.66 16.89
N PHE A 547 -13.33 -9.74 17.78
CA PHE A 547 -13.10 -10.89 18.68
C PHE A 547 -14.07 -10.96 19.86
N SER A 548 -14.94 -9.95 20.06
CA SER A 548 -16.03 -10.04 21.02
C SER A 548 -17.22 -10.88 20.51
N HIS A 549 -17.22 -11.21 19.21
CA HIS A 549 -18.19 -12.09 18.56
C HIS A 549 -17.57 -13.46 18.31
N SER A 550 -18.43 -14.47 18.04
CA SER A 550 -17.96 -15.82 17.72
C SER A 550 -18.66 -16.36 16.47
N SER A 551 -17.85 -16.90 15.58
CA SER A 551 -18.22 -17.68 14.41
C SER A 551 -17.00 -18.50 13.98
N ALA A 552 -17.17 -19.53 13.15
CA ALA A 552 -16.04 -20.33 12.70
C ALA A 552 -14.92 -19.49 12.03
N ALA A 553 -15.29 -18.44 11.28
CA ALA A 553 -14.33 -17.55 10.64
C ALA A 553 -13.62 -16.63 11.65
N ILE A 554 -14.37 -16.07 12.62
CA ILE A 554 -13.80 -15.19 13.65
C ILE A 554 -12.87 -15.98 14.57
N ASP A 555 -13.33 -17.12 15.09
CA ASP A 555 -12.58 -17.95 16.03
C ASP A 555 -11.28 -18.48 15.35
N SER A 556 -11.36 -18.87 14.08
CA SER A 556 -10.17 -19.30 13.31
C SER A 556 -9.18 -18.16 13.09
N PHE A 557 -9.67 -16.97 12.70
CA PHE A 557 -8.80 -15.81 12.51
C PHE A 557 -8.16 -15.36 13.83
N GLU A 558 -8.88 -15.36 14.93
CA GLU A 558 -8.34 -14.98 16.25
C GLU A 558 -7.17 -15.88 16.65
N VAL A 559 -7.28 -17.19 16.45
CA VAL A 559 -6.18 -18.14 16.70
C VAL A 559 -4.97 -17.83 15.83
N MET A 560 -5.17 -17.62 14.52
CA MET A 560 -4.07 -17.28 13.60
C MET A 560 -3.44 -15.92 13.96
N TYR A 561 -4.25 -14.92 14.28
CA TYR A 561 -3.83 -13.58 14.67
C TYR A 561 -2.95 -13.59 15.93
N ASN A 562 -3.36 -14.36 16.95
CA ASN A 562 -2.63 -14.45 18.22
C ASN A 562 -1.32 -15.24 18.09
N ASN A 563 -1.20 -16.13 17.10
CA ASN A 563 0.02 -16.88 16.81
C ASN A 563 0.98 -16.16 15.85
N ALA A 564 0.50 -15.16 15.12
CA ALA A 564 1.29 -14.43 14.11
C ALA A 564 2.27 -13.42 14.73
N ASP A 565 3.33 -13.10 13.99
CA ASP A 565 4.17 -11.93 14.28
C ASP A 565 3.40 -10.64 13.97
N ARG A 566 3.03 -9.92 15.03
CA ARG A 566 2.23 -8.67 14.96
C ARG A 566 3.09 -7.41 15.01
N LYS A 567 4.41 -7.55 14.95
CA LYS A 567 5.34 -6.43 15.03
C LYS A 567 5.07 -5.41 13.91
N PRO A 568 4.91 -4.11 14.23
CA PRO A 568 4.84 -3.05 13.23
C PRO A 568 6.08 -3.05 12.33
N VAL A 569 5.86 -2.74 11.04
CA VAL A 569 6.94 -2.66 10.05
C VAL A 569 7.63 -1.30 10.16
N LEU A 570 8.96 -1.31 10.26
CA LEU A 570 9.74 -0.08 10.13
C LEU A 570 9.72 0.38 8.67
N VAL A 571 9.11 1.54 8.43
CA VAL A 571 9.05 2.20 7.12
C VAL A 571 10.30 3.04 6.91
N LYS A 572 10.64 3.89 7.88
CA LYS A 572 11.80 4.78 7.78
C LYS A 572 12.41 5.03 9.16
N GLU A 573 13.72 5.19 9.20
CA GLU A 573 14.46 5.66 10.38
C GLU A 573 15.43 6.75 9.93
N VAL A 574 15.53 7.81 10.73
CA VAL A 574 16.59 8.81 10.63
C VAL A 574 17.21 9.03 12.00
N GLN A 575 18.51 9.32 12.01
CA GLN A 575 19.26 9.58 13.22
C GLN A 575 20.15 10.79 13.03
N LEU A 576 20.26 11.62 14.07
CA LEU A 576 21.21 12.73 14.12
C LEU A 576 21.71 12.91 15.55
N SER A 577 22.89 13.50 15.68
CA SER A 577 23.43 13.92 16.97
C SER A 577 23.50 15.44 17.02
N ASP A 578 22.97 16.03 18.08
CA ASP A 578 23.03 17.47 18.31
C ASP A 578 23.92 17.81 19.52
N PHE A 579 24.91 18.66 19.25
CA PHE A 579 25.82 19.22 20.25
C PHE A 579 25.45 20.67 20.60
N SER A 580 24.41 21.24 19.99
CA SER A 580 23.99 22.60 20.26
C SER A 580 23.27 22.65 21.60
N VAL A 581 24.02 22.91 22.67
CA VAL A 581 23.39 23.57 23.82
C VAL A 581 22.96 24.94 23.33
N GLY A 582 21.72 25.32 23.60
CA GLY A 582 21.28 26.70 23.45
C GLY A 582 22.41 27.62 23.85
N VAL A 583 22.77 28.50 22.94
CA VAL A 583 23.86 29.44 23.14
C VAL A 583 23.53 30.19 24.43
N ASP A 584 24.12 29.77 25.56
CA ASP A 584 24.32 30.64 26.72
C ASP A 584 24.95 31.88 26.09
N GLY A 585 24.18 32.96 25.95
CA GLY A 585 24.59 34.07 25.10
C GLY A 585 25.94 34.57 25.58
N LEU A 586 26.88 34.85 24.67
CA LEU A 586 28.08 35.64 25.02
C LEU A 586 27.70 36.93 25.75
N ALA A 587 26.47 37.42 25.54
CA ALA A 587 25.80 38.47 26.31
C ALA A 587 25.83 38.26 27.84
N ASP A 588 25.63 37.03 28.35
CA ASP A 588 25.70 36.72 29.79
C ASP A 588 27.13 36.81 30.33
N LEU A 589 28.10 36.55 29.44
CA LEU A 589 29.51 36.81 29.73
C LEU A 589 29.88 38.30 29.65
N GLY A 590 28.98 39.15 29.18
CA GLY A 590 29.24 40.54 28.83
C GLY A 590 30.18 40.68 27.63
N VAL A 591 30.38 39.60 26.87
CA VAL A 591 31.28 39.54 25.71
C VAL A 591 30.48 39.73 24.44
N ARG A 592 31.05 40.44 23.47
CA ARG A 592 30.43 40.68 22.18
C ARG A 592 31.45 40.50 21.07
N VAL A 593 31.15 39.67 20.09
CA VAL A 593 31.94 39.51 18.87
C VAL A 593 31.34 40.37 17.75
N PHE A 594 32.16 41.17 17.07
CA PHE A 594 31.71 42.11 16.04
C PHE A 594 32.89 42.60 15.18
N PRO A 595 32.66 43.21 14.01
CA PRO A 595 31.42 43.14 13.25
C PRO A 595 31.19 41.73 12.71
N ASN A 596 29.92 41.35 12.56
CA ASN A 596 29.52 40.12 11.88
C ASN A 596 28.43 40.48 10.87
N PRO A 597 28.71 40.53 9.55
CA PRO A 597 29.95 40.10 8.90
C PRO A 597 31.14 41.06 9.12
N VAL A 598 32.36 40.49 9.17
CA VAL A 598 33.64 41.22 9.13
C VAL A 598 33.90 41.66 7.69
N ARG A 599 34.13 42.96 7.48
CA ARG A 599 34.39 43.54 6.14
C ARG A 599 35.76 44.22 6.00
N ASP A 600 36.36 44.60 7.13
CA ASP A 600 37.67 45.25 7.19
C ASP A 600 38.80 44.24 7.43
N GLY A 601 38.49 42.95 7.40
CA GLY A 601 39.42 41.87 7.73
C GLY A 601 39.77 41.74 9.21
N VAL A 602 39.13 42.52 10.10
CA VAL A 602 39.45 42.54 11.54
C VAL A 602 38.24 42.20 12.38
N LEU A 603 38.26 41.01 12.96
CA LEU A 603 37.32 40.57 13.97
C LEU A 603 37.63 41.26 15.31
N ARG A 604 36.61 41.74 16.02
CA ARG A 604 36.75 42.34 17.36
C ARG A 604 35.92 41.60 18.37
N ILE A 605 36.47 41.43 19.57
CA ILE A 605 35.80 40.78 20.70
C ILE A 605 35.89 41.73 21.89
N ALA A 606 34.81 42.41 22.23
CA ALA A 606 34.74 43.33 23.37
C ALA A 606 34.22 42.62 24.62
N GLY A 607 34.50 43.20 25.79
CA GLY A 607 33.98 42.71 27.06
C GLY A 607 34.81 41.59 27.69
N ILE A 608 36.05 41.38 27.24
CA ILE A 608 36.95 40.39 27.83
C ILE A 608 37.24 40.78 29.28
N SER A 609 36.87 39.89 30.19
CA SER A 609 37.05 40.02 31.64
C SER A 609 37.91 38.87 32.17
N GLY A 610 38.23 38.89 33.47
CA GLY A 610 39.00 37.82 34.13
C GLY A 610 38.31 36.44 34.12
N ARG A 611 37.05 36.37 33.68
CA ARG A 611 36.29 35.12 33.48
C ARG A 611 36.70 34.38 32.20
N VAL A 612 37.20 35.09 31.19
CA VAL A 612 37.66 34.49 29.93
C VAL A 612 39.06 33.94 30.13
N ARG A 613 39.22 32.62 29.92
CA ARG A 613 40.49 31.91 30.01
C ARG A 613 41.16 31.79 28.64
N GLU A 614 40.35 31.64 27.59
CA GLU A 614 40.86 31.39 26.25
C GLU A 614 39.92 31.92 25.17
N VAL A 615 40.51 32.30 24.04
CA VAL A 615 39.83 32.65 22.80
C VAL A 615 40.59 31.97 21.67
N VAL A 616 39.89 31.21 20.83
CA VAL A 616 40.43 30.55 19.64
C VAL A 616 39.50 30.79 18.47
N VAL A 617 40.04 31.08 17.30
CA VAL A 617 39.29 31.23 16.06
C VAL A 617 39.64 30.06 15.14
N TYR A 618 38.62 29.37 14.65
CA TYR A 618 38.74 28.28 13.70
C TYR A 618 38.13 28.66 12.35
N ASP A 619 38.61 28.05 11.26
CA ASP A 619 37.87 28.02 10.00
C ASP A 619 36.79 26.92 10.02
N VAL A 620 35.95 26.87 8.98
CA VAL A 620 34.89 25.84 8.84
C VAL A 620 35.42 24.41 8.75
N GLU A 621 36.70 24.23 8.44
CA GLU A 621 37.36 22.92 8.37
C GLU A 621 37.97 22.53 9.74
N GLY A 622 37.72 23.33 10.78
CA GLY A 622 38.18 23.09 12.15
C GLY A 622 39.66 23.42 12.39
N ARG A 623 40.34 24.07 11.43
CA ARG A 623 41.75 24.46 11.60
C ARG A 623 41.84 25.76 12.39
N GLU A 624 42.77 25.82 13.33
CA GLU A 624 43.01 27.02 14.11
C GLU A 624 43.62 28.14 13.26
N VAL A 625 42.93 29.27 13.20
CA VAL A 625 43.31 30.46 12.44
C VAL A 625 43.98 31.50 13.36
N ALA A 626 43.52 31.63 14.60
CA ALA A 626 44.10 32.56 15.57
C ALA A 626 43.85 32.15 17.02
N ARG A 627 44.82 32.43 17.90
CA ARG A 627 44.71 32.28 19.36
C ARG A 627 45.31 33.48 20.06
N PRO A 628 44.55 34.60 20.19
CA PRO A 628 45.06 35.80 20.81
C PRO A 628 45.35 35.59 22.30
N ARG A 629 46.36 36.29 22.80
CA ARG A 629 46.58 36.38 24.25
C ARG A 629 45.45 37.15 24.90
N ILE A 630 44.89 36.61 25.98
CA ILE A 630 43.80 37.26 26.72
C ILE A 630 44.31 38.50 27.44
N VAL A 631 43.71 39.65 27.09
CA VAL A 631 43.89 40.92 27.78
C VAL A 631 42.51 41.52 28.08
N PRO A 632 42.28 42.11 29.27
CA PRO A 632 41.01 42.75 29.57
C PRO A 632 40.67 43.86 28.56
N GLY A 633 39.40 43.95 28.16
CA GLY A 633 38.92 44.96 27.21
C GLY A 633 38.51 44.37 25.85
N THR A 634 39.00 44.95 24.77
CA THR A 634 38.64 44.56 23.39
C THR A 634 39.84 43.94 22.68
N LEU A 635 39.68 42.71 22.20
CA LEU A 635 40.63 42.04 21.33
C LEU A 635 40.33 42.40 19.86
N SER A 636 41.37 42.61 19.07
CA SER A 636 41.29 42.78 17.62
C SER A 636 42.12 41.69 16.96
N ILE A 637 41.47 40.85 16.17
CA ILE A 637 42.02 39.65 15.54
C ILE A 637 41.97 39.85 14.02
N PRO A 638 43.12 40.03 13.35
CA PRO A 638 43.13 40.09 11.91
C PRO A 638 42.93 38.70 11.31
N LEU A 639 41.89 38.55 10.48
CA LEU A 639 41.60 37.32 9.75
C LEU A 639 42.33 37.40 8.41
N HIS A 640 43.61 37.02 8.41
CA HIS A 640 44.44 37.00 7.22
C HIS A 640 44.12 35.76 6.35
N GLY A 641 42.96 35.75 5.70
CA GLY A 641 42.46 34.59 4.98
C GLY A 641 41.22 34.85 4.12
N ARG A 642 40.88 33.87 3.28
CA ARG A 642 39.79 33.89 2.30
C ARG A 642 38.45 34.29 2.94
N THR A 643 37.59 34.93 2.16
CA THR A 643 36.17 35.11 2.48
C THR A 643 35.56 33.77 2.87
N GLY A 644 34.74 33.75 3.92
CA GLY A 644 34.26 32.50 4.49
C GLY A 644 33.77 32.63 5.92
N THR A 645 33.34 31.50 6.47
CA THR A 645 32.83 31.40 7.84
C THR A 645 33.95 30.99 8.79
N TYR A 646 33.94 31.58 9.99
CA TYR A 646 34.87 31.32 11.08
C TYR A 646 34.08 31.03 12.35
N LEU A 647 34.62 30.18 13.22
CA LEU A 647 34.05 29.86 14.52
C LEU A 647 34.93 30.46 15.62
N VAL A 648 34.36 31.29 16.47
CA VAL A 648 35.07 31.93 17.59
C VAL A 648 34.70 31.19 18.86
N ALA A 649 35.62 30.37 19.35
CA ALA A 649 35.48 29.65 20.62
C ALA A 649 36.05 30.50 21.77
N ILE A 650 35.25 30.74 22.80
CA ILE A 650 35.61 31.50 24.00
C ILE A 650 35.43 30.58 25.19
N ARG A 651 36.50 30.31 25.95
CA ARG A 651 36.45 29.41 27.10
C ARG A 651 36.60 30.15 28.41
N THR A 652 35.86 29.69 29.40
CA THR A 652 35.88 30.13 30.79
C THR A 652 36.38 28.98 31.67
N GLU A 653 36.31 29.11 32.98
CA GLU A 653 36.74 28.05 33.90
C GLU A 653 35.77 26.86 33.91
N ASP A 654 34.49 27.12 33.67
CA ASP A 654 33.37 26.19 33.75
C ASP A 654 32.73 25.86 32.39
N ARG A 655 32.85 26.74 31.39
CA ARG A 655 32.08 26.65 30.12
C ARG A 655 32.88 27.06 28.88
N SER A 656 32.42 26.61 27.70
CA SER A 656 32.89 27.05 26.39
C SER A 656 31.73 27.62 25.56
N PHE A 657 31.97 28.74 24.91
CA PHE A 657 31.02 29.48 24.08
C PHE A 657 31.53 29.49 22.64
N VAL A 658 30.66 29.37 21.64
CA VAL A 658 31.05 29.43 20.22
C VAL A 658 30.17 30.42 19.48
N GLU A 659 30.76 31.38 18.77
CA GLU A 659 30.05 32.32 17.91
C GLU A 659 30.49 32.18 16.45
N ARG A 660 29.52 32.06 15.53
CA ARG A 660 29.77 31.99 14.10
C ARG A 660 29.95 33.39 13.53
N VAL A 661 31.07 33.64 12.86
CA VAL A 661 31.42 34.93 12.23
C VAL A 661 31.68 34.76 10.74
N VAL A 662 31.12 35.64 9.92
CA VAL A 662 31.32 35.62 8.47
C VAL A 662 32.31 36.72 8.07
N LEU A 663 33.36 36.39 7.32
CA LEU A 663 34.26 37.35 6.67
C LEU A 663 33.85 37.51 5.20
N GLN A 664 33.50 38.74 4.82
CA GLN A 664 33.08 39.12 3.46
C GLN A 664 34.12 39.96 2.73
#